data_AF-A0A356KNB5-F1
#
_entry.id   AF-A0A356KNB5-F1
#
_cell.length_a   1.000
_cell.length_b   1.000
_cell.length_c   1.000
_cell.angle_alpha   90.00
_cell.angle_beta   90.00
_cell.angle_gamma   90.00
#
_symmetry.space_group_name_H-M   'P 1'
#
loop_
_entity.id
_entity.type
_entity.pdbx_description
1 polymer ?
#
loop_
_entity_poly.entity_id
_entity_poly.type
_entity_poly.pdbx_seq_one_letter_code
_entity_poly.pdbx_strand_id
1 'polypeptide(L)'
;MGAARARNVSQVEELWVDLLHMGEIPENLKSLIKVVDEVARRGDKDRAADLLVHPLMRTALKEAGKDDELFEILRKAVALSRRVKGIRHELLEQYRRKYSDREGLEAVISKTDLGGEGPLDEAVRQLDEAFFFQVGDYVFHERGWGIGRVVEAHPETGELVIDFCENKGQRMDAGMALKALEHRPDDDLEVLIWTDSERLIAMAKDEPLKLLRNALTSLGGKTQSKVIRDRLTPVLGKSAWTKFWGKARKLAKDDPQIEIGSGARANISLRDEPLSREEEVAQQIRRLRSFTDRLVIARRELIAQKGNDEVPAWLEEALRHLGTRHGKVGTPGQRAAALELALFKDEVAEHFPSALEDVKPFVEGAEPETDPDTGEPLPVELPEHLAQPLKSFLESPELSPILKAMCTPEYRKRVVRMLALQTGDEAVENLKEIVLDPAPQTWEEAVKALKSLGREDAIIDCVNQVLISPRNHPLALAAFSRGRFSGSLEMLPDRTDSEIMIKVLKVYDSVNLAFKNTSSRKEKARLKPSVEALRTTISEKNQKALKKVIDDATEGDVRRVLQIVRQSPTLTGTIIRSAEKSVAKRYPEMLATVATNVRDSEEDEDTNIYTTAEGVRKREAELKEILDVRMPQITIEIGSALEFGDISENAELDAARETQQRLADTASRIQEELSRVVLIDPAQVDPSTVVVGSRVTILGKDEKEETYTLLGPWDLSDEDSSIISYMSAMGKGLLGSKEGEEATITLPSGKKKVYKVQSIERAVLQSQN
;
A
#
# COMPACT_ATOMS: atom_id res chain seq x y z
N MET A 1 19.04 -32.38 -33.34
CA MET A 1 20.17 -31.57 -32.82
C MET A 1 21.35 -32.40 -32.29
N GLY A 2 21.15 -33.34 -31.36
CA GLY A 2 22.25 -34.17 -30.82
C GLY A 2 23.07 -34.90 -31.89
N ALA A 3 22.39 -35.56 -32.84
CA ALA A 3 23.01 -36.24 -33.98
C ALA A 3 23.84 -35.29 -34.88
N ALA A 4 23.33 -34.08 -35.15
CA ALA A 4 24.05 -33.06 -35.92
C ALA A 4 25.34 -32.60 -35.20
N ARG A 5 25.30 -32.41 -33.87
CA ARG A 5 26.49 -32.09 -33.06
C ARG A 5 27.52 -33.23 -33.07
N ALA A 6 27.06 -34.47 -33.10
CA ALA A 6 27.88 -35.67 -33.15
C ALA A 6 28.44 -36.01 -34.54
N ARG A 7 28.10 -35.22 -35.59
CA ARG A 7 28.42 -35.53 -37.00
C ARG A 7 27.88 -36.90 -37.47
N ASN A 8 26.81 -37.40 -36.84
CA ASN A 8 26.18 -38.65 -37.24
C ASN A 8 25.16 -38.39 -38.34
N VAL A 9 25.62 -38.42 -39.59
CA VAL A 9 24.83 -38.01 -40.75
C VAL A 9 23.64 -38.93 -41.02
N SER A 10 23.84 -40.24 -41.01
CA SER A 10 22.77 -41.20 -41.28
C SER A 10 21.61 -41.06 -40.28
N GLN A 11 21.94 -40.80 -39.01
CA GLN A 11 20.94 -40.54 -37.99
C GLN A 11 20.25 -39.17 -38.16
N VAL A 12 20.93 -38.16 -38.70
CA VAL A 12 20.29 -36.88 -39.02
C VAL A 12 19.28 -37.05 -40.14
N GLU A 13 19.61 -37.78 -41.20
CA GLU A 13 18.70 -38.02 -42.34
C GLU A 13 17.46 -38.82 -41.94
N GLU A 14 17.64 -39.88 -41.16
CA GLU A 14 16.54 -40.71 -40.63
C GLU A 14 15.59 -39.85 -39.77
N LEU A 15 16.13 -39.16 -38.77
CA LEU A 15 15.33 -38.30 -37.89
C LEU A 15 14.71 -37.12 -38.63
N TRP A 16 15.35 -36.62 -39.69
CA TRP A 16 14.80 -35.53 -40.50
C TRP A 16 13.56 -35.97 -41.23
N VAL A 17 13.59 -37.15 -41.84
CA VAL A 17 12.42 -37.72 -42.52
C VAL A 17 11.29 -37.95 -41.52
N ASP A 18 11.58 -38.50 -40.34
CA ASP A 18 10.58 -38.69 -39.29
C ASP A 18 9.94 -37.37 -38.85
N LEU A 19 10.76 -36.35 -38.59
CA LEU A 19 10.29 -35.00 -38.23
C LEU A 19 9.39 -34.38 -39.31
N LEU A 20 9.70 -34.58 -40.58
CA LEU A 20 8.88 -34.05 -41.68
C LEU A 20 7.54 -34.79 -41.80
N HIS A 21 7.44 -36.07 -41.40
CA HIS A 21 6.19 -36.82 -41.43
C HIS A 21 5.25 -36.52 -40.26
N MET A 22 5.75 -35.91 -39.17
CA MET A 22 4.92 -35.50 -38.03
C MET A 22 3.99 -34.31 -38.35
N GLY A 23 4.12 -33.66 -39.51
CA GLY A 23 3.18 -32.66 -40.02
C GLY A 23 3.33 -31.24 -39.46
N GLU A 24 4.19 -31.02 -38.47
CA GLU A 24 4.37 -29.72 -37.79
C GLU A 24 5.45 -28.83 -38.42
N ILE A 25 5.67 -28.94 -39.74
CA ILE A 25 6.78 -28.26 -40.42
C ILE A 25 6.70 -26.73 -40.33
N PRO A 26 5.55 -26.08 -40.61
CA PRO A 26 5.45 -24.61 -40.55
C PRO A 26 5.69 -24.04 -39.14
N GLU A 27 5.21 -24.72 -38.11
CA GLU A 27 5.29 -24.30 -36.71
C GLU A 27 6.72 -24.45 -36.17
N ASN A 28 7.43 -25.50 -36.60
CA ASN A 28 8.78 -25.82 -36.13
C ASN A 28 9.91 -25.35 -37.06
N LEU A 29 9.61 -24.57 -38.10
CA LEU A 29 10.57 -24.19 -39.15
C LEU A 29 11.86 -23.57 -38.59
N LYS A 30 11.77 -22.66 -37.61
CA LYS A 30 12.96 -22.04 -37.00
C LYS A 30 13.88 -23.06 -36.34
N SER A 31 13.30 -24.07 -35.68
CA SER A 31 14.03 -25.16 -35.04
C SER A 31 14.68 -26.08 -36.08
N LEU A 32 13.99 -26.37 -37.17
CA LEU A 32 14.53 -27.12 -38.31
C LEU A 32 15.71 -26.38 -38.95
N ILE A 33 15.60 -25.06 -39.16
CA ILE A 33 16.70 -24.24 -39.68
C ILE A 33 17.92 -24.27 -38.76
N LYS A 34 17.74 -24.26 -37.42
CA LYS A 34 18.86 -24.39 -36.47
C LYS A 34 19.61 -25.72 -36.64
N VAL A 35 18.90 -26.81 -36.94
CA VAL A 35 19.53 -28.12 -37.22
C VAL A 35 20.36 -28.04 -38.50
N VAL A 36 19.80 -27.47 -39.57
CA VAL A 36 20.50 -27.27 -40.84
C VAL A 36 21.77 -26.42 -40.65
N ASP A 37 21.67 -25.32 -39.90
CA ASP A 37 22.81 -24.45 -39.61
C ASP A 37 23.91 -25.16 -38.82
N GLU A 38 23.55 -26.06 -37.90
CA GLU A 38 24.50 -26.93 -37.21
C GLU A 38 25.20 -27.88 -38.19
N VAL A 39 24.45 -28.53 -39.10
CA VAL A 39 25.02 -29.44 -40.12
C VAL A 39 26.00 -28.69 -41.03
N ALA A 40 25.60 -27.52 -41.54
CA ALA A 40 26.45 -26.67 -42.37
C ALA A 40 27.73 -26.23 -41.64
N ARG A 41 27.61 -25.80 -40.37
CA ARG A 41 28.75 -25.37 -39.54
C ARG A 41 29.77 -26.50 -39.30
N ARG A 42 29.31 -27.76 -39.28
CA ARG A 42 30.17 -28.93 -39.06
C ARG A 42 30.95 -29.34 -40.29
N GLY A 43 30.67 -28.73 -41.45
CA GLY A 43 31.44 -28.88 -42.69
C GLY A 43 30.66 -29.51 -43.85
N ASP A 44 29.40 -29.92 -43.65
CA ASP A 44 28.61 -30.62 -44.66
C ASP A 44 27.52 -29.74 -45.26
N LYS A 45 27.96 -28.77 -46.07
CA LYS A 45 27.06 -27.77 -46.66
C LYS A 45 26.15 -28.33 -47.75
N ASP A 46 26.61 -29.35 -48.48
CA ASP A 46 25.81 -30.03 -49.52
C ASP A 46 24.58 -30.69 -48.89
N ARG A 47 24.78 -31.47 -47.83
CA ARG A 47 23.66 -32.11 -47.13
C ARG A 47 22.75 -31.11 -46.44
N ALA A 48 23.32 -30.07 -45.82
CA ALA A 48 22.51 -29.00 -45.24
C ALA A 48 21.57 -28.36 -46.29
N ALA A 49 22.04 -28.19 -47.53
CA ALA A 49 21.21 -27.71 -48.63
C ALA A 49 20.12 -28.73 -49.01
N ASP A 50 20.46 -30.02 -49.12
CA ASP A 50 19.50 -31.11 -49.43
C ASP A 50 18.35 -31.19 -48.41
N LEU A 51 18.64 -31.01 -47.12
CA LEU A 51 17.64 -30.99 -46.05
C LEU A 51 16.62 -29.84 -46.22
N LEU A 52 17.08 -28.66 -46.66
CA LEU A 52 16.22 -27.49 -46.89
C LEU A 52 15.33 -27.65 -48.12
N VAL A 53 15.82 -28.30 -49.18
CA VAL A 53 15.06 -28.49 -50.42
C VAL A 53 14.26 -29.79 -50.44
N HIS A 54 14.12 -30.45 -49.30
CA HIS A 54 13.37 -31.70 -49.18
C HIS A 54 11.92 -31.52 -49.69
N PRO A 55 11.39 -32.42 -50.56
CA PRO A 55 10.06 -32.26 -51.14
C PRO A 55 8.92 -32.09 -50.13
N LEU A 56 8.95 -32.85 -49.03
CA LEU A 56 7.93 -32.74 -47.96
C LEU A 56 7.96 -31.35 -47.29
N MET A 57 9.15 -30.78 -47.08
CA MET A 57 9.30 -29.46 -46.46
C MET A 57 8.74 -28.37 -47.38
N ARG A 58 9.07 -28.44 -48.68
CA ARG A 58 8.56 -27.49 -49.68
C ARG A 58 7.05 -27.59 -49.86
N THR A 59 6.51 -28.81 -49.93
CA THR A 59 5.06 -29.04 -50.10
C THR A 59 4.28 -28.55 -48.89
N ALA A 60 4.74 -28.87 -47.67
CA ALA A 60 4.09 -28.42 -46.44
C ALA A 60 4.06 -26.90 -46.30
N LEU A 61 5.14 -26.19 -46.69
CA LEU A 61 5.16 -24.73 -46.66
C LEU A 61 4.22 -24.12 -47.72
N LYS A 62 4.11 -24.72 -48.92
CA LYS A 62 3.13 -24.29 -49.93
C LYS A 62 1.70 -24.47 -49.46
N GLU A 63 1.36 -25.65 -48.92
CA GLU A 63 0.01 -25.96 -48.44
C GLU A 63 -0.40 -25.07 -47.26
N ALA A 64 0.57 -24.67 -46.43
CA ALA A 64 0.35 -23.75 -45.32
C ALA A 64 0.29 -22.26 -45.75
N GLY A 65 0.46 -21.93 -47.03
CA GLY A 65 0.53 -20.54 -47.51
C GLY A 65 1.75 -19.77 -46.99
N LYS A 66 2.82 -20.49 -46.64
CA LYS A 66 4.07 -19.99 -46.05
C LYS A 66 5.12 -19.74 -47.13
N ASP A 67 4.73 -19.01 -48.16
CA ASP A 67 5.55 -18.81 -49.35
C ASP A 67 6.80 -17.94 -49.09
N ASP A 68 6.76 -17.03 -48.12
CA ASP A 68 7.92 -16.20 -47.76
C ASP A 68 9.01 -17.04 -47.09
N GLU A 69 8.60 -17.92 -46.18
CA GLU A 69 9.46 -18.90 -45.57
C GLU A 69 10.03 -19.90 -46.60
N LEU A 70 9.20 -20.33 -47.56
CA LEU A 70 9.64 -21.15 -48.69
C LEU A 70 10.72 -20.45 -49.53
N PHE A 71 10.54 -19.17 -49.85
CA PHE A 71 11.52 -18.40 -50.59
C PHE A 71 12.88 -18.32 -49.87
N GLU A 72 12.87 -18.05 -48.56
CA GLU A 72 14.10 -17.95 -47.78
C GLU A 72 14.85 -19.28 -47.66
N ILE A 73 14.15 -20.42 -47.49
CA ILE A 73 14.82 -21.73 -47.44
C ILE A 73 15.46 -22.11 -48.78
N LEU A 74 14.82 -21.78 -49.90
CA LEU A 74 15.34 -22.06 -51.24
C LEU A 74 16.60 -21.24 -51.51
N ARG A 75 16.59 -19.95 -51.18
CA ARG A 75 17.78 -19.08 -51.27
C ARG A 75 18.91 -19.58 -50.39
N LYS A 76 18.60 -19.93 -49.14
CA LYS A 76 19.58 -20.47 -48.19
C LYS A 76 20.23 -21.76 -48.70
N ALA A 77 19.46 -22.66 -49.31
CA ALA A 77 19.98 -23.89 -49.90
C ALA A 77 20.98 -23.61 -51.03
N VAL A 78 20.64 -22.70 -51.95
CA VAL A 78 21.53 -22.28 -53.05
C VAL A 78 22.82 -21.63 -52.53
N ALA A 79 22.73 -20.82 -51.47
CA ALA A 79 23.91 -20.21 -50.84
C ALA A 79 24.82 -21.23 -50.13
N LEU A 80 24.25 -22.35 -49.64
CA LEU A 80 24.99 -23.41 -48.98
C LEU A 80 25.73 -24.31 -49.97
N SER A 81 25.12 -24.65 -51.10
CA SER A 81 25.69 -25.58 -52.08
C SER A 81 25.38 -25.26 -53.53
N ARG A 82 26.41 -25.39 -54.38
CA ARG A 82 26.29 -25.34 -55.85
C ARG A 82 25.65 -26.59 -56.46
N ARG A 83 25.48 -27.66 -55.68
CA ARG A 83 24.95 -28.95 -56.17
C ARG A 83 23.43 -29.02 -56.16
N VAL A 84 22.75 -28.02 -55.60
CA VAL A 84 21.30 -27.97 -55.52
C VAL A 84 20.70 -27.97 -56.92
N LYS A 85 19.76 -28.89 -57.16
CA LYS A 85 19.07 -29.09 -58.46
C LYS A 85 17.57 -29.14 -58.27
N GLY A 86 16.82 -28.93 -59.36
CA GLY A 86 15.37 -29.15 -59.38
C GLY A 86 14.52 -28.08 -58.68
N ILE A 87 15.11 -26.96 -58.26
CA ILE A 87 14.40 -25.85 -57.60
C ILE A 87 14.32 -24.56 -58.44
N ARG A 88 14.89 -24.55 -59.66
CA ARG A 88 14.97 -23.34 -60.51
C ARG A 88 13.62 -22.71 -60.79
N HIS A 89 12.66 -23.53 -61.26
CA HIS A 89 11.31 -23.09 -61.58
C HIS A 89 10.62 -22.49 -60.35
N GLU A 90 10.75 -23.17 -59.21
CA GLU A 90 10.14 -22.75 -57.95
C GLU A 90 10.78 -21.47 -57.39
N LEU A 91 12.11 -21.33 -57.46
CA LEU A 91 12.79 -20.07 -57.14
C LEU A 91 12.28 -18.94 -58.04
N LEU A 92 12.18 -19.18 -59.34
CA LEU A 92 11.75 -18.18 -60.31
C LEU A 92 10.30 -17.73 -60.08
N GLU A 93 9.39 -18.65 -59.76
CA GLU A 93 8.03 -18.32 -59.30
C GLU A 93 8.05 -17.50 -58.00
N GLN A 94 8.90 -17.86 -57.04
CA GLN A 94 8.96 -17.16 -55.76
C GLN A 94 9.60 -15.76 -55.88
N TYR A 95 10.60 -15.57 -56.75
CA TYR A 95 11.12 -14.23 -57.09
C TYR A 95 10.03 -13.38 -57.76
N ARG A 96 9.29 -13.94 -58.72
CA ARG A 96 8.17 -13.22 -59.37
C ARG A 96 7.06 -12.87 -58.40
N ARG A 97 6.73 -13.76 -57.46
CA ARG A 97 5.74 -13.51 -56.41
C ARG A 97 6.21 -12.42 -55.46
N LYS A 98 7.39 -12.61 -54.86
CA LYS A 98 7.94 -11.72 -53.82
C LYS A 98 8.27 -10.32 -54.34
N TYR A 99 8.63 -10.21 -55.61
CA TYR A 99 9.01 -8.94 -56.24
C TYR A 99 8.05 -8.51 -57.34
N SER A 100 6.81 -9.01 -57.34
CA SER A 100 5.78 -8.69 -58.34
C SER A 100 5.53 -7.19 -58.51
N ASP A 101 5.68 -6.42 -57.42
CA ASP A 101 5.50 -4.97 -57.41
C ASP A 101 6.71 -4.18 -57.94
N ARG A 102 7.80 -4.85 -58.34
CA ARG A 102 9.05 -4.19 -58.75
C ARG A 102 9.11 -3.97 -60.26
N GLU A 103 9.22 -2.71 -60.67
CA GLU A 103 9.54 -2.37 -62.06
C GLU A 103 10.91 -2.95 -62.49
N GLY A 104 10.99 -3.43 -63.73
CA GLY A 104 12.19 -4.04 -64.30
C GLY A 104 12.43 -5.49 -63.88
N LEU A 105 11.56 -6.12 -63.07
CA LEU A 105 11.73 -7.50 -62.60
C LEU A 105 12.00 -8.50 -63.73
N GLU A 106 11.14 -8.52 -64.75
CA GLU A 106 11.30 -9.45 -65.87
C GLU A 106 12.56 -9.18 -66.69
N ALA A 107 13.01 -7.92 -66.76
CA ALA A 107 14.23 -7.57 -67.47
C ALA A 107 15.48 -7.99 -66.69
N VAL A 108 15.50 -7.85 -65.36
CA VAL A 108 16.56 -8.40 -64.50
C VAL A 108 16.57 -9.92 -64.59
N ILE A 109 15.41 -10.58 -64.45
CA ILE A 109 15.30 -12.04 -64.60
C ILE A 109 15.84 -12.48 -65.97
N SER A 110 15.52 -11.76 -67.05
CA SER A 110 16.01 -12.08 -68.41
C SER A 110 17.53 -11.91 -68.59
N LYS A 111 18.16 -11.03 -67.80
CA LYS A 111 19.61 -10.81 -67.80
C LYS A 111 20.36 -11.80 -66.92
N THR A 112 19.68 -12.42 -65.96
CA THR A 112 20.22 -13.49 -65.11
C THR A 112 19.98 -14.87 -65.70
N ASP A 113 20.87 -15.81 -65.42
CA ASP A 113 20.71 -17.19 -65.89
C ASP A 113 19.83 -18.04 -64.96
N LEU A 114 18.83 -17.42 -64.30
CA LEU A 114 17.93 -18.14 -63.39
C LEU A 114 17.00 -19.08 -64.16
N GLY A 115 16.54 -18.65 -65.34
CA GLY A 115 15.72 -19.44 -66.27
C GLY A 115 16.50 -20.39 -67.19
N GLY A 116 17.83 -20.35 -67.20
CA GLY A 116 18.68 -21.19 -68.06
C GLY A 116 19.43 -22.31 -67.31
N GLU A 117 20.55 -22.75 -67.85
CA GLU A 117 21.26 -23.99 -67.45
C GLU A 117 22.57 -23.79 -66.70
N GLY A 118 23.07 -22.55 -66.55
CA GLY A 118 24.37 -22.28 -65.93
C GLY A 118 24.37 -22.37 -64.40
N PRO A 119 25.25 -21.65 -63.68
CA PRO A 119 25.36 -21.77 -62.22
C PRO A 119 24.18 -21.09 -61.49
N LEU A 120 23.39 -21.88 -60.77
CA LEU A 120 22.20 -21.39 -60.04
C LEU A 120 22.57 -20.43 -58.90
N ASP A 121 23.69 -20.67 -58.23
CA ASP A 121 24.22 -19.81 -57.17
C ASP A 121 24.55 -18.40 -57.67
N GLU A 122 25.13 -18.33 -58.86
CA GLU A 122 25.48 -17.06 -59.48
C GLU A 122 24.23 -16.29 -59.95
N ALA A 123 23.23 -16.98 -60.52
CA ALA A 123 21.97 -16.36 -60.93
C ALA A 123 21.17 -15.82 -59.73
N VAL A 124 21.08 -16.58 -58.64
CA VAL A 124 20.43 -16.16 -57.39
C VAL A 124 21.19 -14.99 -56.77
N ARG A 125 22.53 -15.02 -56.75
CA ARG A 125 23.36 -13.91 -56.27
C ARG A 125 23.11 -12.62 -57.06
N GLN A 126 23.08 -12.70 -58.39
CA GLN A 126 22.84 -11.53 -59.25
C GLN A 126 21.43 -10.94 -59.07
N LEU A 127 20.41 -11.78 -58.89
CA LEU A 127 19.04 -11.34 -58.60
C LEU A 127 18.94 -10.72 -57.21
N ASP A 128 19.55 -11.35 -56.21
CA ASP A 128 19.62 -10.82 -54.87
C ASP A 128 20.30 -9.46 -54.84
N GLU A 129 21.42 -9.31 -55.57
CA GLU A 129 22.14 -8.04 -55.74
C GLU A 129 21.27 -6.97 -56.40
N ALA A 130 20.59 -7.31 -57.51
CA ALA A 130 19.72 -6.38 -58.24
C ALA A 130 18.52 -5.89 -57.43
N PHE A 131 18.08 -6.67 -56.45
CA PHE A 131 16.92 -6.37 -55.61
C PHE A 131 17.27 -6.08 -54.15
N PHE A 132 18.55 -5.99 -53.80
CA PHE A 132 18.95 -5.89 -52.41
C PHE A 132 18.59 -4.55 -51.77
N PHE A 133 18.76 -3.46 -52.52
CA PHE A 133 18.52 -2.10 -52.06
C PHE A 133 17.48 -1.42 -52.94
N GLN A 134 16.49 -0.81 -52.32
CA GLN A 134 15.43 -0.03 -52.97
C GLN A 134 15.65 1.47 -52.80
N VAL A 135 15.09 2.25 -53.72
CA VAL A 135 15.01 3.70 -53.53
C VAL A 135 14.25 3.99 -52.23
N GLY A 136 14.88 4.77 -51.36
CA GLY A 136 14.38 5.08 -50.03
C GLY A 136 15.08 4.33 -48.90
N ASP A 137 15.70 3.17 -49.18
CA ASP A 137 16.37 2.37 -48.16
C ASP A 137 17.53 3.14 -47.51
N TYR A 138 17.68 2.94 -46.21
CA TYR A 138 18.83 3.42 -45.48
C TYR A 138 19.92 2.35 -45.42
N VAL A 139 21.14 2.78 -45.65
CA VAL A 139 22.32 1.92 -45.70
C VAL A 139 23.44 2.49 -44.85
N PHE A 140 24.24 1.62 -44.24
CA PHE A 140 25.40 2.00 -43.46
C PHE A 140 26.68 1.46 -44.08
N HIS A 141 27.65 2.34 -44.29
CA HIS A 141 28.97 1.98 -44.82
C HIS A 141 30.01 1.97 -43.70
N GLU A 142 30.44 0.77 -43.29
CA GLU A 142 31.37 0.58 -42.17
C GLU A 142 32.74 1.24 -42.39
N ARG A 143 33.20 1.35 -43.65
CA ARG A 143 34.56 1.80 -43.98
C ARG A 143 34.70 3.33 -44.14
N GLY A 144 33.70 4.11 -43.72
CA GLY A 144 33.92 5.55 -43.50
C GLY A 144 32.82 6.52 -43.94
N TRP A 145 31.96 6.21 -44.92
CA TRP A 145 30.91 7.15 -45.36
C TRP A 145 29.68 7.20 -44.45
N GLY A 146 29.57 6.31 -43.46
CA GLY A 146 28.50 6.36 -42.48
C GLY A 146 27.14 6.00 -43.06
N ILE A 147 26.08 6.66 -42.57
CA ILE A 147 24.71 6.42 -43.03
C ILE A 147 24.46 7.11 -44.38
N GLY A 148 23.71 6.44 -45.24
CA GLY A 148 23.26 6.97 -46.51
C GLY A 148 21.86 6.50 -46.88
N ARG A 149 21.28 7.14 -47.89
CA ARG A 149 19.97 6.80 -48.46
C ARG A 149 20.11 6.49 -49.94
N VAL A 150 19.50 5.40 -50.37
CA VAL A 150 19.43 5.06 -51.79
C VAL A 150 18.44 6.02 -52.46
N VAL A 151 18.93 6.81 -53.41
CA VAL A 151 18.14 7.87 -54.08
C VAL A 151 17.68 7.41 -55.46
N GLU A 152 18.52 6.64 -56.15
CA GLU A 152 18.19 6.02 -57.42
C GLU A 152 18.67 4.56 -57.39
N ALA A 153 17.85 3.67 -57.92
CA ALA A 153 18.22 2.28 -58.15
C ALA A 153 17.87 1.93 -59.59
N HIS A 154 18.84 1.37 -60.31
CA HIS A 154 18.66 0.87 -61.66
C HIS A 154 18.87 -0.66 -61.65
N PRO A 155 17.83 -1.44 -61.27
CA PRO A 155 17.94 -2.91 -61.21
C PRO A 155 18.44 -3.51 -62.52
N GLU A 156 18.06 -2.90 -63.63
CA GLU A 156 18.44 -3.25 -65.01
C GLU A 156 19.95 -3.25 -65.27
N THR A 157 20.67 -2.29 -64.69
CA THR A 157 22.11 -2.10 -64.90
C THR A 157 22.93 -2.54 -63.69
N GLY A 158 22.27 -2.82 -62.56
CA GLY A 158 22.94 -3.06 -61.29
C GLY A 158 23.56 -1.80 -60.68
N GLU A 159 23.23 -0.61 -61.16
CA GLU A 159 23.75 0.65 -60.60
C GLU A 159 22.83 1.20 -59.52
N LEU A 160 23.43 1.66 -58.42
CA LEU A 160 22.77 2.35 -57.31
C LEU A 160 23.39 3.74 -57.14
N VAL A 161 22.55 4.74 -56.86
CA VAL A 161 22.98 6.08 -56.47
C VAL A 161 22.58 6.32 -55.02
N ILE A 162 23.58 6.59 -54.18
CA ILE A 162 23.40 6.69 -52.74
C ILE A 162 23.89 8.05 -52.24
N ASP A 163 23.06 8.71 -51.45
CA ASP A 163 23.40 9.93 -50.74
C ASP A 163 23.87 9.58 -49.33
N PHE A 164 25.19 9.60 -49.10
CA PHE A 164 25.75 9.52 -47.76
C PHE A 164 25.76 10.89 -47.08
N CYS A 165 25.87 10.91 -45.75
CA CYS A 165 25.86 12.13 -44.95
C CYS A 165 26.92 13.16 -45.39
N GLU A 166 28.12 12.70 -45.76
CA GLU A 166 29.23 13.56 -46.22
C GLU A 166 29.42 13.56 -47.74
N ASN A 167 28.86 12.59 -48.47
CA ASN A 167 29.13 12.40 -49.89
C ASN A 167 27.87 11.97 -50.66
N LYS A 168 27.31 12.91 -51.42
CA LYS A 168 26.05 12.73 -52.15
C LYS A 168 26.27 12.26 -53.58
N GLY A 169 25.31 11.51 -54.12
CA GLY A 169 25.31 11.04 -55.50
C GLY A 169 26.36 9.97 -55.79
N GLN A 170 26.79 9.20 -54.79
CA GLN A 170 27.75 8.12 -54.98
C GLN A 170 27.15 7.02 -55.84
N ARG A 171 27.74 6.79 -57.00
CA ARG A 171 27.34 5.71 -57.91
C ARG A 171 28.14 4.46 -57.59
N MET A 172 27.46 3.34 -57.38
CA MET A 172 28.11 2.06 -57.14
C MET A 172 27.36 0.90 -57.78
N ASP A 173 28.13 -0.14 -58.12
CA ASP A 173 27.62 -1.42 -58.55
C ASP A 173 26.95 -2.17 -57.38
N ALA A 174 25.82 -2.82 -57.64
CA ALA A 174 25.01 -3.52 -56.65
C ALA A 174 25.77 -4.64 -55.94
N GLY A 175 26.67 -5.34 -56.63
CA GLY A 175 27.52 -6.37 -56.04
C GLY A 175 28.59 -5.79 -55.12
N MET A 176 29.08 -4.57 -55.40
CA MET A 176 29.95 -3.84 -54.47
C MET A 176 29.17 -3.28 -53.27
N ALA A 177 27.98 -2.74 -53.52
CA ALA A 177 27.06 -2.27 -52.49
C ALA A 177 26.75 -3.39 -51.47
N LEU A 178 26.40 -4.58 -51.94
CA LEU A 178 26.06 -5.73 -51.09
C LEU A 178 27.23 -6.20 -50.21
N LYS A 179 28.47 -5.95 -50.63
CA LYS A 179 29.68 -6.27 -49.86
C LYS A 179 30.12 -5.17 -48.89
N ALA A 180 29.74 -3.92 -49.16
CA ALA A 180 30.26 -2.75 -48.44
C ALA A 180 29.20 -2.06 -47.57
N LEU A 181 27.92 -2.35 -47.78
CA LEU A 181 26.80 -1.68 -47.15
C LEU A 181 25.92 -2.66 -46.38
N GLU A 182 25.47 -2.21 -45.22
CA GLU A 182 24.47 -2.89 -44.41
C GLU A 182 23.15 -2.14 -44.49
N HIS A 183 22.05 -2.85 -44.73
CA HIS A 183 20.71 -2.27 -44.65
C HIS A 183 20.40 -1.84 -43.20
N ARG A 184 19.81 -0.65 -43.01
CA ARG A 184 19.39 -0.12 -41.71
C ARG A 184 17.89 0.21 -41.73
N PRO A 185 17.15 -0.16 -40.68
CA PRO A 185 15.74 0.22 -40.58
C PRO A 185 15.57 1.72 -40.31
N ASP A 186 14.41 2.26 -40.65
CA ASP A 186 14.05 3.67 -40.47
C ASP A 186 14.15 4.16 -39.01
N ASP A 187 14.06 3.26 -38.04
CA ASP A 187 14.12 3.56 -36.62
C ASP A 187 15.51 3.31 -36.00
N ASP A 188 16.52 2.98 -36.81
CA ASP A 188 17.92 2.91 -36.39
C ASP A 188 18.38 4.29 -35.86
N LEU A 189 19.23 4.26 -34.82
CA LEU A 189 19.72 5.47 -34.18
C LEU A 189 20.42 6.42 -35.17
N GLU A 190 21.30 5.91 -36.03
CA GLU A 190 22.08 6.75 -36.95
C GLU A 190 21.19 7.30 -38.08
N VAL A 191 20.17 6.55 -38.49
CA VAL A 191 19.14 7.01 -39.45
C VAL A 191 18.34 8.17 -38.86
N LEU A 192 17.84 8.02 -37.63
CA LEU A 192 17.07 9.05 -36.94
C LEU A 192 17.89 10.31 -36.67
N ILE A 193 19.18 10.17 -36.32
CA ILE A 193 20.08 11.32 -36.13
C ILE A 193 20.21 12.12 -37.43
N TRP A 194 20.32 11.45 -38.58
CA TRP A 194 20.54 12.11 -39.86
C TRP A 194 19.25 12.67 -40.49
N THR A 195 18.13 11.96 -40.35
CA THR A 195 16.90 12.26 -41.10
C THR A 195 15.79 12.91 -40.29
N ASP A 196 15.64 12.56 -39.02
CA ASP A 196 14.47 12.94 -38.21
C ASP A 196 14.85 13.19 -36.74
N SER A 197 15.56 14.30 -36.53
CA SER A 197 15.98 14.75 -35.20
C SER A 197 14.79 15.08 -34.29
N GLU A 198 13.64 15.52 -34.85
CA GLU A 198 12.45 15.84 -34.08
C GLU A 198 11.80 14.57 -33.50
N ARG A 199 11.65 13.52 -34.31
CA ARG A 199 11.16 12.22 -33.85
C ARG A 199 12.09 11.61 -32.81
N LEU A 200 13.41 11.74 -32.97
CA LEU A 200 14.36 11.27 -31.96
C LEU A 200 14.18 11.99 -30.62
N ILE A 201 13.97 13.32 -30.63
CA ILE A 201 13.65 14.10 -29.42
C ILE A 201 12.34 13.65 -28.79
N ALA A 202 11.31 13.39 -29.60
CA ALA A 202 10.01 12.87 -29.13
C ALA A 202 10.17 11.48 -28.50
N MET A 203 10.87 10.55 -29.15
CA MET A 203 11.14 9.20 -28.64
C MET A 203 11.91 9.25 -27.31
N ALA A 204 12.86 10.17 -27.16
CA ALA A 204 13.60 10.33 -25.91
C ALA A 204 12.70 10.72 -24.71
N LYS A 205 11.59 11.40 -24.98
CA LYS A 205 10.60 11.82 -23.98
C LYS A 205 9.54 10.74 -23.74
N ASP A 206 8.94 10.26 -24.82
CA ASP A 206 7.71 9.47 -24.80
C ASP A 206 8.02 7.96 -24.74
N GLU A 207 8.99 7.47 -25.52
CA GLU A 207 9.38 6.06 -25.65
C GLU A 207 10.87 5.80 -25.33
N PRO A 208 11.38 6.16 -24.14
CA PRO A 208 12.82 6.13 -23.84
C PRO A 208 13.43 4.73 -23.84
N LEU A 209 12.64 3.70 -23.53
CA LEU A 209 13.11 2.32 -23.54
C LEU A 209 13.30 1.80 -24.97
N LYS A 210 12.38 2.14 -25.87
CA LYS A 210 12.48 1.83 -27.31
C LYS A 210 13.70 2.51 -27.93
N LEU A 211 13.88 3.81 -27.66
CA LEU A 211 15.08 4.52 -28.13
C LEU A 211 16.38 3.89 -27.61
N LEU A 212 16.40 3.42 -26.35
CA LEU A 212 17.56 2.71 -25.82
C LEU A 212 17.82 1.38 -26.54
N ARG A 213 16.77 0.60 -26.83
CA ARG A 213 16.91 -0.65 -27.62
C ARG A 213 17.45 -0.36 -29.01
N ASN A 214 16.88 0.61 -29.72
CA ASN A 214 17.32 0.99 -31.05
C ASN A 214 18.79 1.45 -31.05
N ALA A 215 19.19 2.22 -30.03
CA ALA A 215 20.58 2.62 -29.83
C ALA A 215 21.51 1.43 -29.57
N LEU A 216 21.09 0.45 -28.77
CA LEU A 216 21.87 -0.76 -28.52
C LEU A 216 22.01 -1.61 -29.78
N THR A 217 20.93 -1.80 -30.55
CA THR A 217 20.94 -2.53 -31.82
C THR A 217 21.86 -1.87 -32.83
N SER A 218 21.73 -0.55 -33.03
CA SER A 218 22.56 0.23 -33.95
C SER A 218 24.05 0.13 -33.62
N LEU A 219 24.40 0.10 -32.32
CA LEU A 219 25.77 0.02 -31.81
C LEU A 219 26.28 -1.42 -31.59
N GLY A 220 25.68 -2.44 -32.21
CA GLY A 220 26.18 -3.82 -32.19
C GLY A 220 25.81 -4.62 -30.94
N GLY A 221 24.69 -4.29 -30.30
CA GLY A 221 24.09 -5.05 -29.20
C GLY A 221 24.74 -4.86 -27.83
N LYS A 222 25.99 -4.41 -27.75
CA LYS A 222 26.71 -4.19 -26.47
C LYS A 222 27.55 -2.92 -26.50
N THR A 223 27.28 -2.00 -25.59
CA THR A 223 28.02 -0.73 -25.52
C THR A 223 28.04 -0.14 -24.11
N GLN A 224 28.57 1.07 -23.96
CA GLN A 224 28.60 1.81 -22.70
C GLN A 224 27.72 3.06 -22.78
N SER A 225 27.20 3.49 -21.63
CA SER A 225 26.38 4.71 -21.53
C SER A 225 27.07 5.98 -22.06
N LYS A 226 28.42 6.00 -22.06
CA LYS A 226 29.21 7.10 -22.64
C LYS A 226 29.06 7.16 -24.16
N VAL A 227 29.13 6.02 -24.86
CA VAL A 227 29.02 5.98 -26.33
C VAL A 227 27.63 6.44 -26.76
N ILE A 228 26.59 5.95 -26.09
CA ILE A 228 25.20 6.36 -26.32
C ILE A 228 25.03 7.87 -26.07
N ARG A 229 25.64 8.39 -25.00
CA ARG A 229 25.64 9.83 -24.69
C ARG A 229 26.29 10.65 -25.79
N ASP A 230 27.48 10.25 -26.24
CA ASP A 230 28.27 11.00 -27.20
C ASP A 230 27.54 11.10 -28.55
N ARG A 231 26.71 10.09 -28.90
CA ARG A 231 25.82 10.09 -30.08
C ARG A 231 24.54 10.90 -29.92
N LEU A 232 23.86 10.79 -28.78
CA LEU A 232 22.56 11.42 -28.56
C LEU A 232 22.63 12.87 -28.07
N THR A 233 23.72 13.28 -27.39
CA THR A 233 23.85 14.63 -26.82
C THR A 233 23.90 15.74 -27.88
N PRO A 234 24.54 15.57 -29.05
CA PRO A 234 24.51 16.58 -30.12
C PRO A 234 23.10 16.96 -30.58
N VAL A 235 22.17 16.00 -30.62
CA VAL A 235 20.78 16.21 -31.06
C VAL A 235 19.87 16.64 -29.89
N LEU A 236 19.94 15.93 -28.76
CA LEU A 236 19.05 16.17 -27.60
C LEU A 236 19.48 17.37 -26.75
N GLY A 237 20.78 17.69 -26.73
CA GLY A 237 21.39 18.58 -25.76
C GLY A 237 21.57 17.93 -24.38
N LYS A 238 22.49 18.50 -23.57
CA LYS A 238 22.90 17.94 -22.27
C LYS A 238 21.75 17.70 -21.29
N SER A 239 20.79 18.64 -21.23
CA SER A 239 19.67 18.57 -20.28
C SER A 239 18.67 17.47 -20.62
N ALA A 240 18.28 17.35 -21.89
CA ALA A 240 17.34 16.32 -22.32
C ALA A 240 17.97 14.93 -22.24
N TRP A 241 19.27 14.80 -22.56
CA TRP A 241 20.02 13.55 -22.32
C TRP A 241 19.93 13.08 -20.87
N THR A 242 20.15 13.95 -19.89
CA THR A 242 20.08 13.55 -18.47
C THR A 242 18.69 13.05 -18.09
N LYS A 243 17.63 13.70 -18.59
CA LYS A 243 16.23 13.28 -18.36
C LYS A 243 15.93 11.93 -19.01
N PHE A 244 16.29 11.79 -20.29
CA PHE A 244 16.17 10.55 -21.05
C PHE A 244 16.89 9.40 -20.33
N TRP A 245 18.18 9.56 -20.04
CA TRP A 245 19.01 8.51 -19.44
C TRP A 245 18.50 8.11 -18.06
N GLY A 246 18.02 9.05 -17.25
CA GLY A 246 17.40 8.76 -15.96
C GLY A 246 16.17 7.86 -16.09
N LYS A 247 15.28 8.16 -17.04
CA LYS A 247 14.05 7.39 -17.31
C LYS A 247 14.36 6.05 -17.97
N ALA A 248 15.15 6.04 -19.05
CA ALA A 248 15.55 4.85 -19.79
C ALA A 248 16.28 3.84 -18.90
N ARG A 249 17.28 4.29 -18.12
CA ARG A 249 18.04 3.42 -17.20
C ARG A 249 17.15 2.82 -16.12
N LYS A 250 16.14 3.55 -15.64
CA LYS A 250 15.20 3.03 -14.64
C LYS A 250 14.34 1.92 -15.24
N LEU A 251 13.79 2.13 -16.43
CA LEU A 251 12.96 1.14 -17.12
C LEU A 251 13.78 -0.08 -17.53
N ALA A 252 14.96 0.13 -18.11
CA ALA A 252 15.83 -0.91 -18.61
C ALA A 252 16.45 -1.80 -17.52
N LYS A 253 16.41 -1.38 -16.25
CA LYS A 253 16.78 -2.27 -15.15
C LYS A 253 15.83 -3.48 -15.12
N ASP A 254 14.54 -3.23 -15.22
CA ASP A 254 13.50 -4.26 -15.05
C ASP A 254 13.06 -4.83 -16.41
N ASP A 255 13.86 -4.61 -17.45
CA ASP A 255 13.58 -5.08 -18.81
C ASP A 255 14.21 -6.45 -19.07
N PRO A 256 13.46 -7.42 -19.62
CA PRO A 256 13.96 -8.77 -19.84
C PRO A 256 15.01 -8.86 -20.95
N GLN A 257 15.03 -7.94 -21.92
CA GLN A 257 15.98 -7.97 -23.03
C GLN A 257 17.21 -7.09 -22.80
N ILE A 258 17.17 -6.13 -21.86
CA ILE A 258 18.31 -5.26 -21.59
C ILE A 258 19.03 -5.67 -20.30
N GLU A 259 20.35 -5.81 -20.39
CA GLU A 259 21.23 -5.97 -19.24
C GLU A 259 21.99 -4.68 -18.97
N ILE A 260 22.04 -4.25 -17.71
CA ILE A 260 22.85 -3.11 -17.26
C ILE A 260 23.80 -3.59 -16.18
N GLY A 261 25.10 -3.53 -16.45
CA GLY A 261 26.13 -3.83 -15.47
C GLY A 261 26.14 -2.87 -14.27
N SER A 262 26.94 -3.20 -13.26
CA SER A 262 27.13 -2.36 -12.08
C SER A 262 28.26 -1.33 -12.28
N GLY A 263 28.09 -0.13 -11.71
CA GLY A 263 29.12 0.93 -11.71
C GLY A 263 29.01 1.98 -12.82
N ALA A 264 29.96 2.93 -12.83
CA ALA A 264 29.96 4.08 -13.75
C ALA A 264 30.41 3.74 -15.19
N ARG A 265 31.18 2.65 -15.36
CA ARG A 265 31.59 2.08 -16.66
C ARG A 265 30.84 0.78 -16.99
N ALA A 266 29.63 0.64 -16.45
CA ALA A 266 28.80 -0.52 -16.72
C ALA A 266 28.56 -0.69 -18.22
N ASN A 267 28.79 -1.90 -18.71
CA ASN A 267 28.34 -2.29 -20.04
C ASN A 267 26.82 -2.47 -20.02
N ILE A 268 26.19 -2.08 -21.13
CA ILE A 268 24.78 -2.26 -21.41
C ILE A 268 24.71 -3.18 -22.62
N SER A 269 23.96 -4.27 -22.51
CA SER A 269 23.82 -5.25 -23.58
C SER A 269 22.36 -5.61 -23.84
N LEU A 270 22.05 -5.90 -25.09
CA LEU A 270 20.86 -6.64 -25.47
C LEU A 270 21.14 -8.13 -25.33
N ARG A 271 20.19 -8.85 -24.74
CA ARG A 271 20.18 -10.31 -24.71
C ARG A 271 19.56 -10.82 -26.01
N ASP A 272 20.11 -11.90 -26.54
CA ASP A 272 19.57 -12.57 -27.73
C ASP A 272 18.17 -13.15 -27.45
N GLU A 273 17.96 -13.64 -26.21
CA GLU A 273 16.66 -14.11 -25.72
C GLU A 273 16.25 -13.30 -24.46
N PRO A 274 14.98 -12.89 -24.34
CA PRO A 274 14.49 -12.23 -23.13
C PRO A 274 14.60 -13.17 -21.92
N LEU A 275 14.83 -12.60 -20.73
CA LEU A 275 14.73 -13.36 -19.48
C LEU A 275 13.37 -14.06 -19.39
N SER A 276 13.37 -15.29 -18.86
CA SER A 276 12.13 -15.97 -18.54
C SER A 276 11.41 -15.27 -17.39
N ARG A 277 10.10 -15.50 -17.23
CA ARG A 277 9.34 -14.93 -16.12
C ARG A 277 9.94 -15.30 -14.75
N GLU A 278 10.49 -16.50 -14.62
CA GLU A 278 11.13 -16.95 -13.37
C GLU A 278 12.42 -16.18 -13.09
N GLU A 279 13.25 -15.96 -14.11
CA GLU A 279 14.50 -15.22 -13.97
C GLU A 279 14.25 -13.73 -13.67
N GLU A 280 13.21 -13.14 -14.29
CA GLU A 280 12.77 -11.77 -14.00
C GLU A 280 12.45 -11.59 -12.51
N VAL A 281 11.62 -12.48 -11.96
CA VAL A 281 11.19 -12.44 -10.55
C VAL A 281 12.39 -12.62 -9.62
N ALA A 282 13.24 -13.61 -9.88
CA ALA A 282 14.46 -13.85 -9.10
C ALA A 282 15.37 -12.61 -9.08
N GLN A 283 15.59 -11.99 -10.24
CA GLN A 283 16.42 -10.78 -10.35
C GLN A 283 15.79 -9.58 -9.62
N GLN A 284 14.47 -9.44 -9.68
CA GLN A 284 13.75 -8.38 -8.99
C GLN A 284 13.92 -8.50 -7.47
N ILE A 285 13.70 -9.70 -6.91
CA ILE A 285 13.84 -9.97 -5.47
C ILE A 285 15.26 -9.69 -4.99
N ARG A 286 16.27 -10.13 -5.74
CA ARG A 286 17.69 -9.92 -5.43
C ARG A 286 18.08 -8.44 -5.30
N ARG A 287 17.45 -7.56 -6.09
CA ARG A 287 17.78 -6.11 -6.11
C ARG A 287 17.14 -5.34 -4.96
N LEU A 288 16.00 -5.80 -4.46
CA LEU A 288 15.30 -5.16 -3.35
C LEU A 288 16.13 -5.26 -2.07
N ARG A 289 16.08 -4.21 -1.24
CA ARG A 289 16.80 -4.15 0.04
C ARG A 289 15.90 -4.42 1.25
N SER A 290 14.61 -4.14 1.11
CA SER A 290 13.62 -4.28 2.18
C SER A 290 13.11 -5.71 2.24
N PHE A 291 12.99 -6.27 3.45
CA PHE A 291 12.32 -7.55 3.67
C PHE A 291 10.87 -7.50 3.18
N THR A 292 10.14 -6.44 3.55
CA THR A 292 8.74 -6.24 3.17
C THR A 292 8.55 -6.24 1.66
N ASP A 293 9.38 -5.52 0.91
CA ASP A 293 9.22 -5.44 -0.54
C ASP A 293 9.51 -6.79 -1.20
N ARG A 294 10.50 -7.53 -0.70
CA ARG A 294 10.82 -8.88 -1.19
C ARG A 294 9.65 -9.84 -0.95
N LEU A 295 9.08 -9.82 0.26
CA LEU A 295 8.00 -10.71 0.64
C LEU A 295 6.72 -10.43 -0.16
N VAL A 296 6.38 -9.16 -0.36
CA VAL A 296 5.20 -8.77 -1.15
C VAL A 296 5.29 -9.28 -2.58
N ILE A 297 6.46 -9.20 -3.22
CA ILE A 297 6.64 -9.72 -4.58
C ILE A 297 6.62 -11.25 -4.57
N ALA A 298 7.40 -11.89 -3.70
CA ALA A 298 7.46 -13.35 -3.60
C ALA A 298 6.07 -13.95 -3.40
N ARG A 299 5.29 -13.40 -2.46
CA ARG A 299 3.93 -13.85 -2.19
C ARG A 299 2.98 -13.61 -3.36
N ARG A 300 3.09 -12.47 -4.05
CA ARG A 300 2.27 -12.21 -5.25
C ARG A 300 2.52 -13.25 -6.34
N GLU A 301 3.78 -13.57 -6.62
CA GLU A 301 4.11 -14.56 -7.64
C GLU A 301 3.74 -15.99 -7.20
N LEU A 302 3.89 -16.31 -5.90
CA LEU A 302 3.40 -17.58 -5.33
C LEU A 302 1.88 -17.75 -5.57
N ILE A 303 1.08 -16.73 -5.26
CA ILE A 303 -0.37 -16.76 -5.48
C ILE A 303 -0.71 -16.88 -6.96
N ALA A 304 0.02 -16.20 -7.84
CA ALA A 304 -0.21 -16.27 -9.29
C ALA A 304 0.09 -17.66 -9.88
N GLN A 305 0.90 -18.47 -9.21
CA GLN A 305 1.26 -19.83 -9.63
C GLN A 305 0.42 -20.91 -8.93
N LYS A 306 -0.65 -20.52 -8.22
CA LYS A 306 -1.54 -21.45 -7.57
C LYS A 306 -2.17 -22.43 -8.58
N GLY A 307 -1.98 -23.73 -8.35
CA GLY A 307 -2.47 -24.80 -9.23
C GLY A 307 -1.43 -25.31 -10.24
N ASN A 308 -0.19 -24.81 -10.19
CA ASN A 308 0.94 -25.44 -10.86
C ASN A 308 1.57 -26.49 -9.94
N ASP A 309 2.04 -27.61 -10.50
CA ASP A 309 2.68 -28.70 -9.76
C ASP A 309 4.22 -28.53 -9.70
N GLU A 310 4.80 -27.77 -10.63
CA GLU A 310 6.25 -27.56 -10.68
C GLU A 310 6.72 -26.46 -9.73
N VAL A 311 7.76 -26.76 -8.94
CA VAL A 311 8.39 -25.82 -8.03
C VAL A 311 9.11 -24.72 -8.83
N PRO A 312 8.74 -23.44 -8.68
CA PRO A 312 9.33 -22.36 -9.46
C PRO A 312 10.79 -22.09 -9.09
N ALA A 313 11.67 -21.88 -10.09
CA ALA A 313 13.10 -21.67 -9.84
C ALA A 313 13.38 -20.38 -9.02
N TRP A 314 12.52 -19.37 -9.12
CA TRP A 314 12.67 -18.11 -8.38
C TRP A 314 12.49 -18.26 -6.87
N LEU A 315 11.79 -19.33 -6.42
CA LEU A 315 11.41 -19.52 -5.03
C LEU A 315 12.61 -19.74 -4.11
N GLU A 316 13.60 -20.51 -4.56
CA GLU A 316 14.83 -20.76 -3.80
C GLU A 316 15.58 -19.45 -3.53
N GLU A 317 15.69 -18.60 -4.56
CA GLU A 317 16.32 -17.28 -4.47
C GLU A 317 15.54 -16.36 -3.51
N ALA A 318 14.20 -16.42 -3.56
CA ALA A 318 13.35 -15.65 -2.67
C ALA A 318 13.55 -16.03 -1.20
N LEU A 319 13.51 -17.32 -0.89
CA LEU A 319 13.70 -17.83 0.47
C LEU A 319 15.08 -17.49 1.02
N ARG A 320 16.14 -17.61 0.19
CA ARG A 320 17.50 -17.26 0.57
C ARG A 320 17.60 -15.78 0.95
N HIS A 321 17.04 -14.89 0.14
CA HIS A 321 17.09 -13.46 0.39
C HIS A 321 16.16 -13.00 1.52
N LEU A 322 15.01 -13.63 1.72
CA LEU A 322 14.15 -13.34 2.87
C LEU A 322 14.78 -13.79 4.19
N GLY A 323 15.56 -14.88 4.17
CA GLY A 323 16.31 -15.38 5.34
C GLY A 323 17.49 -14.50 5.78
N THR A 324 17.93 -13.53 4.96
CA THR A 324 19.05 -12.65 5.32
C THR A 324 18.66 -11.66 6.43
N ARG A 325 19.14 -11.92 7.67
CA ARG A 325 18.87 -11.06 8.84
C ARG A 325 19.59 -9.71 8.71
N HIS A 326 18.85 -8.61 8.80
CA HIS A 326 19.39 -7.24 8.84
C HIS A 326 18.94 -6.54 10.14
N GLY A 327 19.88 -5.99 10.93
CA GLY A 327 19.62 -5.15 12.12
C GLY A 327 19.91 -5.79 13.50
N LYS A 328 19.61 -5.05 14.58
CA LYS A 328 19.80 -5.51 15.98
C LYS A 328 18.75 -6.55 16.38
N VAL A 329 19.22 -7.72 16.86
CA VAL A 329 18.42 -8.86 17.34
C VAL A 329 17.35 -8.41 18.34
N GLY A 330 16.10 -8.84 18.13
CA GLY A 330 15.02 -8.75 19.13
C GLY A 330 14.07 -7.55 18.99
N THR A 331 14.28 -6.65 18.02
CA THR A 331 13.33 -5.53 17.76
C THR A 331 11.98 -6.04 17.22
N PRO A 332 10.86 -5.30 17.42
CA PRO A 332 9.55 -5.73 16.93
C PRO A 332 9.50 -6.04 15.43
N GLY A 333 10.18 -5.23 14.60
CA GLY A 333 10.27 -5.45 13.16
C GLY A 333 11.02 -6.73 12.77
N GLN A 334 12.02 -7.15 13.56
CA GLN A 334 12.71 -8.41 13.30
C GLN A 334 11.91 -9.64 13.74
N ARG A 335 11.20 -9.57 14.87
CA ARG A 335 10.28 -10.63 15.28
C ARG A 335 9.14 -10.77 14.28
N ALA A 336 8.62 -9.66 13.76
CA ALA A 336 7.63 -9.63 12.69
C ALA A 336 8.17 -10.30 11.41
N ALA A 337 9.37 -9.93 10.95
CA ALA A 337 9.97 -10.54 9.77
C ALA A 337 10.23 -12.05 9.94
N ALA A 338 10.61 -12.51 11.14
CA ALA A 338 10.78 -13.92 11.44
C ALA A 338 9.46 -14.69 11.36
N LEU A 339 8.39 -14.15 11.95
CA LEU A 339 7.03 -14.71 11.84
C LEU A 339 6.55 -14.75 10.38
N GLU A 340 6.71 -13.65 9.64
CA GLU A 340 6.27 -13.59 8.24
C GLU A 340 7.06 -14.53 7.32
N LEU A 341 8.34 -14.73 7.57
CA LEU A 341 9.14 -15.72 6.85
C LEU A 341 8.66 -17.14 7.17
N ALA A 342 8.37 -17.44 8.44
CA ALA A 342 7.86 -18.74 8.84
C ALA A 342 6.50 -19.05 8.21
N LEU A 343 5.59 -18.08 8.22
CA LEU A 343 4.28 -18.20 7.59
C LEU A 343 4.35 -18.25 6.07
N PHE A 344 5.33 -17.58 5.45
CA PHE A 344 5.57 -17.73 4.02
C PHE A 344 6.13 -19.10 3.65
N LYS A 345 7.05 -19.66 4.45
CA LYS A 345 7.49 -21.05 4.26
C LYS A 345 6.34 -22.04 4.39
N ASP A 346 5.45 -21.79 5.33
CA ASP A 346 4.24 -22.59 5.53
C ASP A 346 3.30 -22.49 4.32
N GLU A 347 3.00 -21.28 3.82
CA GLU A 347 2.20 -21.07 2.59
C GLU A 347 2.88 -21.70 1.36
N VAL A 348 4.21 -21.68 1.28
CA VAL A 348 4.97 -22.38 0.24
C VAL A 348 4.82 -23.89 0.34
N ALA A 349 4.94 -24.48 1.53
CA ALA A 349 4.78 -25.91 1.74
C ALA A 349 3.34 -26.40 1.47
N GLU A 350 2.34 -25.54 1.72
CA GLU A 350 0.94 -25.80 1.35
C GLU A 350 0.75 -25.90 -0.16
N HIS A 351 1.42 -25.04 -0.94
CA HIS A 351 1.28 -25.00 -2.40
C HIS A 351 2.23 -25.97 -3.12
N PHE A 352 3.44 -26.16 -2.57
CA PHE A 352 4.51 -26.98 -3.13
C PHE A 352 5.14 -27.85 -2.03
N PRO A 353 4.53 -29.00 -1.67
CA PRO A 353 5.02 -29.85 -0.58
C PRO A 353 6.46 -30.36 -0.80
N SER A 354 6.89 -30.51 -2.06
CA SER A 354 8.25 -30.93 -2.41
C SER A 354 9.29 -29.80 -2.40
N ALA A 355 8.88 -28.53 -2.25
CA ALA A 355 9.81 -27.39 -2.26
C ALA A 355 10.62 -27.25 -0.96
N LEU A 356 10.11 -27.80 0.15
CA LEU A 356 10.70 -27.67 1.49
C LEU A 356 10.62 -29.02 2.21
N GLU A 357 11.63 -29.87 2.06
CA GLU A 357 11.67 -31.22 2.63
C GLU A 357 11.45 -31.24 4.17
N ASP A 358 11.92 -30.21 4.87
CA ASP A 358 11.83 -30.12 6.34
C ASP A 358 10.61 -29.35 6.87
N VAL A 359 9.70 -28.87 6.01
CA VAL A 359 8.58 -28.01 6.41
C VAL A 359 7.24 -28.71 6.15
N LYS A 360 6.56 -29.11 7.23
CA LYS A 360 5.21 -29.67 7.16
C LYS A 360 4.18 -28.54 7.23
N PRO A 361 3.31 -28.35 6.22
CA PRO A 361 2.33 -27.26 6.25
C PRO A 361 1.33 -27.41 7.38
N PHE A 362 1.02 -26.32 8.07
CA PHE A 362 0.00 -26.31 9.12
C PHE A 362 -1.41 -26.16 8.53
N VAL A 363 -2.24 -27.20 8.59
CA VAL A 363 -3.64 -27.12 8.11
C VAL A 363 -4.56 -26.66 9.24
N GLU A 364 -5.05 -25.42 9.15
CA GLU A 364 -6.04 -24.89 10.09
C GLU A 364 -7.35 -25.71 10.03
N GLY A 365 -7.77 -26.29 11.17
CA GLY A 365 -9.04 -27.02 11.28
C GLY A 365 -8.99 -28.49 10.84
N ALA A 366 -7.80 -29.09 10.72
CA ALA A 366 -7.68 -30.54 10.61
C ALA A 366 -8.31 -31.24 11.83
N GLU A 367 -8.94 -32.39 11.62
CA GLU A 367 -9.43 -33.21 12.73
C GLU A 367 -8.23 -33.55 13.64
N PRO A 368 -8.29 -33.24 14.95
CA PRO A 368 -7.21 -33.54 15.86
C PRO A 368 -6.96 -35.05 15.83
N GLU A 369 -5.69 -35.45 15.68
CA GLU A 369 -5.31 -36.85 15.77
C GLU A 369 -5.82 -37.41 17.09
N THR A 370 -6.51 -38.55 17.07
CA THR A 370 -7.00 -39.17 18.31
C THR A 370 -5.91 -40.07 18.88
N ASP A 371 -5.71 -39.98 20.19
CA ASP A 371 -4.85 -40.90 20.92
C ASP A 371 -5.35 -42.35 20.68
N PRO A 372 -4.50 -43.25 20.15
CA PRO A 372 -4.90 -44.60 19.78
C PRO A 372 -5.26 -45.49 20.98
N ASP A 373 -4.84 -45.13 22.20
CA ASP A 373 -5.10 -45.88 23.43
C ASP A 373 -6.30 -45.31 24.21
N THR A 374 -6.52 -43.99 24.20
CA THR A 374 -7.62 -43.35 24.96
C THR A 374 -8.82 -42.92 24.10
N GLY A 375 -8.63 -42.78 22.78
CA GLY A 375 -9.63 -42.25 21.86
C GLY A 375 -9.91 -40.75 22.02
N GLU A 376 -9.14 -40.06 22.87
CA GLU A 376 -9.27 -38.62 23.09
C GLU A 376 -8.52 -37.84 22.00
N PRO A 377 -9.04 -36.69 21.54
CA PRO A 377 -8.35 -35.84 20.57
C PRO A 377 -7.05 -35.27 21.19
N LEU A 378 -5.92 -35.51 20.54
CA LEU A 378 -4.63 -34.93 20.90
C LEU A 378 -4.64 -33.41 20.69
N PRO A 379 -3.87 -32.65 21.50
CA PRO A 379 -3.71 -31.22 21.29
C PRO A 379 -3.14 -30.93 19.89
N VAL A 380 -3.70 -29.92 19.22
CA VAL A 380 -3.17 -29.48 17.91
C VAL A 380 -1.81 -28.83 18.13
N GLU A 381 -0.74 -29.55 17.80
CA GLU A 381 0.63 -29.03 17.90
C GLU A 381 1.03 -28.23 16.65
N LEU A 382 1.66 -27.07 16.88
CA LEU A 382 2.22 -26.26 15.80
C LEU A 382 3.53 -26.89 15.29
N PRO A 383 3.73 -26.97 13.96
CA PRO A 383 5.01 -27.37 13.38
C PRO A 383 6.19 -26.53 13.89
N GLU A 384 7.37 -27.14 13.99
CA GLU A 384 8.56 -26.52 14.60
C GLU A 384 8.93 -25.17 13.95
N HIS A 385 8.81 -25.06 12.62
CA HIS A 385 9.11 -23.83 11.88
C HIS A 385 8.18 -22.66 12.23
N LEU A 386 6.96 -22.93 12.72
CA LEU A 386 6.04 -21.92 13.24
C LEU A 386 6.15 -21.75 14.76
N ALA A 387 6.37 -22.83 15.50
CA ALA A 387 6.42 -22.84 16.95
C ALA A 387 7.57 -21.98 17.49
N GLN A 388 8.78 -22.07 16.91
CA GLN A 388 9.93 -21.32 17.41
C GLN A 388 9.79 -19.80 17.20
N PRO A 389 9.41 -19.28 16.02
CA PRO A 389 9.11 -17.86 15.84
C PRO A 389 7.94 -17.37 16.70
N LEU A 390 6.91 -18.19 16.89
CA LEU A 390 5.77 -17.84 17.76
C LEU A 390 6.21 -17.76 19.23
N LYS A 391 7.03 -18.69 19.72
CA LYS A 391 7.63 -18.58 21.06
C LYS A 391 8.42 -17.30 21.24
N SER A 392 9.25 -16.95 20.25
CA SER A 392 9.96 -15.66 20.27
C SER A 392 9.00 -14.48 20.26
N PHE A 393 7.87 -14.55 19.56
CA PHE A 393 6.85 -13.50 19.63
C PHE A 393 6.29 -13.32 21.05
N LEU A 394 5.98 -14.43 21.74
CA LEU A 394 5.41 -14.44 23.09
C LEU A 394 6.38 -13.98 24.18
N GLU A 395 7.68 -14.22 24.02
CA GLU A 395 8.72 -13.72 24.95
C GLU A 395 8.88 -12.19 24.91
N SER A 396 8.15 -11.49 24.03
CA SER A 396 8.17 -10.03 23.94
C SER A 396 7.30 -9.40 25.03
N PRO A 397 7.73 -8.28 25.65
CA PRO A 397 6.92 -7.58 26.65
C PRO A 397 5.69 -6.89 26.07
N GLU A 398 5.68 -6.61 24.77
CA GLU A 398 4.53 -6.05 24.04
C GLU A 398 4.38 -6.81 22.70
N LEU A 399 3.18 -7.32 22.43
CA LEU A 399 2.86 -8.09 21.21
C LEU A 399 2.38 -7.18 20.07
N SER A 400 1.62 -6.14 20.43
CA SER A 400 0.98 -5.22 19.49
C SER A 400 1.96 -4.52 18.53
N PRO A 401 3.15 -4.05 18.95
CA PRO A 401 4.14 -3.48 18.04
C PRO A 401 4.67 -4.46 16.99
N ILE A 402 4.74 -5.76 17.32
CA ILE A 402 5.20 -6.79 16.39
C ILE A 402 4.13 -7.01 15.31
N LEU A 403 2.88 -7.19 15.72
CA LEU A 403 1.76 -7.33 14.78
C LEU A 403 1.65 -6.10 13.87
N LYS A 404 1.81 -4.89 14.40
CA LYS A 404 1.79 -3.64 13.60
C LYS A 404 2.96 -3.54 12.59
N ALA A 405 4.08 -4.21 12.87
CA ALA A 405 5.25 -4.23 11.99
C ALA A 405 5.15 -5.28 10.86
N MET A 406 4.28 -6.28 11.00
CA MET A 406 4.02 -7.27 9.93
C MET A 406 3.34 -6.60 8.74
N CYS A 407 3.82 -6.88 7.53
CA CYS A 407 3.31 -6.24 6.32
C CYS A 407 2.08 -6.94 5.72
N THR A 408 1.93 -8.24 5.94
CA THR A 408 0.89 -9.09 5.34
C THR A 408 -0.31 -9.22 6.26
N PRO A 409 -1.51 -8.71 5.87
CA PRO A 409 -2.70 -8.79 6.71
C PRO A 409 -3.15 -10.22 7.04
N GLU A 410 -3.06 -11.14 6.08
CA GLU A 410 -3.48 -12.54 6.28
C GLU A 410 -2.61 -13.23 7.33
N TYR A 411 -1.30 -12.98 7.32
CA TYR A 411 -0.38 -13.51 8.32
C TYR A 411 -0.64 -12.95 9.72
N ARG A 412 -1.00 -11.67 9.86
CA ARG A 412 -1.39 -11.13 11.17
C ARG A 412 -2.58 -11.87 11.76
N LYS A 413 -3.60 -12.16 10.93
CA LYS A 413 -4.79 -12.92 11.36
C LYS A 413 -4.42 -14.34 11.76
N ARG A 414 -3.57 -15.00 10.95
CA ARG A 414 -3.06 -16.35 11.23
C ARG A 414 -2.31 -16.40 12.57
N VAL A 415 -1.45 -15.41 12.86
CA VAL A 415 -0.78 -15.31 14.17
C VAL A 415 -1.80 -15.20 15.30
N VAL A 416 -2.80 -14.33 15.18
CA VAL A 416 -3.84 -14.18 16.21
C VAL A 416 -4.61 -15.48 16.46
N ARG A 417 -4.92 -16.25 15.40
CA ARG A 417 -5.56 -17.57 15.54
C ARG A 417 -4.66 -18.58 16.22
N MET A 418 -3.36 -18.60 15.89
CA MET A 418 -2.40 -19.49 16.54
C MET A 418 -2.24 -19.19 18.04
N LEU A 419 -2.50 -17.96 18.49
CA LEU A 419 -2.53 -17.67 19.93
C LEU A 419 -3.67 -18.39 20.66
N ALA A 420 -4.78 -18.66 19.98
CA ALA A 420 -5.90 -19.42 20.55
C ALA A 420 -5.59 -20.91 20.73
N LEU A 421 -4.54 -21.42 20.07
CA LEU A 421 -4.07 -22.80 20.24
C LEU A 421 -3.21 -22.98 21.49
N GLN A 422 -2.81 -21.88 22.13
CA GLN A 422 -2.06 -21.92 23.39
C GLN A 422 -3.00 -22.34 24.53
N THR A 423 -2.49 -23.12 25.46
CA THR A 423 -3.25 -23.58 26.61
C THR A 423 -3.21 -22.57 27.76
N GLY A 424 -4.34 -22.41 28.47
CA GLY A 424 -4.42 -21.69 29.74
C GLY A 424 -4.69 -20.17 29.67
N ASP A 425 -4.50 -19.50 30.81
CA ASP A 425 -4.80 -18.07 31.00
C ASP A 425 -3.87 -17.14 30.20
N GLU A 426 -2.67 -17.61 29.84
CA GLU A 426 -1.72 -16.85 29.02
C GLU A 426 -2.28 -16.51 27.64
N ALA A 427 -3.01 -17.44 27.01
CA ALA A 427 -3.67 -17.20 25.73
C ALA A 427 -4.68 -16.05 25.81
N VAL A 428 -5.43 -16.00 26.92
CA VAL A 428 -6.45 -14.98 27.16
C VAL A 428 -5.82 -13.61 27.37
N GLU A 429 -4.76 -13.51 28.19
CA GLU A 429 -4.06 -12.24 28.40
C GLU A 429 -3.40 -11.70 27.12
N ASN A 430 -2.79 -12.58 26.32
CA ASN A 430 -2.20 -12.19 25.04
C ASN A 430 -3.28 -11.66 24.06
N LEU A 431 -4.45 -12.29 24.02
CA LEU A 431 -5.57 -11.85 23.19
C LEU A 431 -6.18 -10.54 23.71
N LYS A 432 -6.28 -10.35 25.03
CA LYS A 432 -6.73 -9.09 25.65
C LYS A 432 -5.83 -7.92 25.27
N GLU A 433 -4.51 -8.10 25.25
CA GLU A 433 -3.58 -7.06 24.77
C GLU A 433 -3.92 -6.62 23.34
N ILE A 434 -4.17 -7.58 22.44
CA ILE A 434 -4.50 -7.32 21.03
C ILE A 434 -5.87 -6.66 20.88
N VAL A 435 -6.85 -6.99 21.72
CA VAL A 435 -8.16 -6.33 21.74
C VAL A 435 -8.03 -4.87 22.17
N LEU A 436 -7.13 -4.56 23.11
CA LEU A 436 -6.90 -3.21 23.64
C LEU A 436 -6.03 -2.32 22.74
N ASP A 437 -5.11 -2.89 21.96
CA ASP A 437 -4.26 -2.16 21.01
C ASP A 437 -4.11 -2.87 19.65
N PRO A 438 -5.22 -3.02 18.89
CA PRO A 438 -5.22 -3.88 17.72
C PRO A 438 -4.35 -3.35 16.57
N ALA A 439 -3.64 -4.26 15.92
CA ALA A 439 -3.09 -4.04 14.59
C ALA A 439 -4.22 -4.04 13.52
N PRO A 440 -3.96 -3.55 12.30
CA PRO A 440 -4.99 -3.53 11.27
C PRO A 440 -5.52 -4.93 10.95
N GLN A 441 -6.85 -5.09 11.07
CA GLN A 441 -7.61 -6.33 10.84
C GLN A 441 -7.40 -7.46 11.86
N THR A 442 -6.81 -7.21 13.03
CA THR A 442 -6.62 -8.25 14.06
C THR A 442 -7.70 -8.28 15.13
N TRP A 443 -8.40 -7.16 15.37
CA TRP A 443 -9.37 -7.06 16.46
C TRP A 443 -10.51 -8.09 16.37
N GLU A 444 -11.14 -8.22 15.19
CA GLU A 444 -12.22 -9.20 14.98
C GLU A 444 -11.73 -10.65 15.14
N GLU A 445 -10.50 -10.94 14.72
CA GLU A 445 -9.93 -12.28 14.88
C GLU A 445 -9.61 -12.58 16.35
N ALA A 446 -9.14 -11.59 17.12
CA ALA A 446 -8.90 -11.74 18.55
C ALA A 446 -10.22 -11.96 19.32
N VAL A 447 -11.28 -11.25 18.94
CA VAL A 447 -12.63 -11.46 19.48
C VAL A 447 -13.15 -12.85 19.16
N LYS A 448 -13.00 -13.32 17.91
CA LYS A 448 -13.38 -14.70 17.53
C LYS A 448 -12.60 -15.76 18.32
N ALA A 449 -11.29 -15.54 18.50
CA ALA A 449 -10.42 -16.42 19.28
C ALA A 449 -10.87 -16.50 20.76
N LEU A 450 -11.15 -15.36 21.39
CA LEU A 450 -11.67 -15.33 22.77
C LEU A 450 -13.03 -16.03 22.90
N LYS A 451 -13.92 -15.85 21.91
CA LYS A 451 -15.21 -16.57 21.85
C LYS A 451 -15.03 -18.08 21.73
N SER A 452 -14.10 -18.55 20.87
CA SER A 452 -13.83 -19.99 20.75
C SER A 452 -13.25 -20.60 22.03
N LEU A 453 -12.58 -19.79 22.85
CA LEU A 453 -12.10 -20.18 24.18
C LEU A 453 -13.18 -20.08 25.27
N GLY A 454 -14.41 -19.66 24.94
CA GLY A 454 -15.50 -19.45 25.91
C GLY A 454 -15.28 -18.26 26.85
N ARG A 455 -14.37 -17.33 26.52
CA ARG A 455 -13.98 -16.18 27.35
C ARG A 455 -14.63 -14.88 26.90
N GLU A 456 -15.97 -14.89 26.90
CA GLU A 456 -16.76 -13.69 26.55
C GLU A 456 -16.65 -12.59 27.62
N ASP A 457 -16.42 -12.98 28.88
CA ASP A 457 -16.10 -12.11 30.00
C ASP A 457 -14.92 -11.18 29.68
N ALA A 458 -13.81 -11.75 29.17
CA ALA A 458 -12.61 -11.00 28.83
C ALA A 458 -12.85 -9.95 27.73
N ILE A 459 -13.76 -10.24 26.78
CA ILE A 459 -14.13 -9.30 25.71
C ILE A 459 -14.87 -8.10 26.32
N ILE A 460 -15.84 -8.37 27.21
CA ILE A 460 -16.63 -7.34 27.88
C ILE A 460 -15.72 -6.46 28.74
N ASP A 461 -14.80 -7.04 29.49
CA ASP A 461 -13.82 -6.32 30.31
C ASP A 461 -12.95 -5.38 29.48
N CYS A 462 -12.39 -5.88 28.37
CA CYS A 462 -11.60 -5.04 27.46
C CYS A 462 -12.43 -3.91 26.86
N VAL A 463 -13.67 -4.18 26.43
CA VAL A 463 -14.55 -3.15 25.86
C VAL A 463 -14.91 -2.11 26.93
N ASN A 464 -15.21 -2.51 28.15
CA ASN A 464 -15.47 -1.60 29.26
C ASN A 464 -14.26 -0.71 29.54
N GLN A 465 -13.05 -1.28 29.58
CA GLN A 465 -11.81 -0.52 29.73
C GLN A 465 -11.63 0.51 28.59
N VAL A 466 -11.90 0.12 27.35
CA VAL A 466 -11.88 1.03 26.19
C VAL A 466 -12.91 2.14 26.34
N LEU A 467 -14.11 1.86 26.84
CA LEU A 467 -15.16 2.87 27.02
C LEU A 467 -14.91 3.80 28.22
N ILE A 468 -14.25 3.32 29.27
CA ILE A 468 -13.82 4.12 30.44
C ILE A 468 -12.68 5.06 30.04
N SER A 469 -11.66 4.55 29.37
CA SER A 469 -10.45 5.30 28.96
C SER A 469 -10.24 5.33 27.44
N PRO A 470 -11.17 5.92 26.67
CA PRO A 470 -11.20 5.78 25.20
C PRO A 470 -10.04 6.51 24.50
N ARG A 471 -9.42 7.50 25.16
CA ARG A 471 -8.22 8.19 24.66
C ARG A 471 -6.97 7.31 24.67
N ASN A 472 -6.89 6.34 25.59
CA ASN A 472 -5.74 5.43 25.69
C ASN A 472 -5.82 4.31 24.65
N HIS A 473 -7.03 3.98 24.19
CA HIS A 473 -7.30 2.87 23.28
C HIS A 473 -8.05 3.31 22.00
N PRO A 474 -7.55 4.28 21.22
CA PRO A 474 -8.27 4.85 20.09
C PRO A 474 -8.50 3.84 18.95
N LEU A 475 -7.56 2.91 18.74
CA LEU A 475 -7.68 1.86 17.72
C LEU A 475 -8.72 0.81 18.11
N ALA A 476 -8.72 0.37 19.36
CA ALA A 476 -9.72 -0.55 19.89
C ALA A 476 -11.11 0.09 19.86
N LEU A 477 -11.24 1.36 20.28
CA LEU A 477 -12.49 2.11 20.19
C LEU A 477 -13.02 2.14 18.76
N ALA A 478 -12.16 2.42 17.78
CA ALA A 478 -12.55 2.44 16.38
C ALA A 478 -12.94 1.05 15.84
N ALA A 479 -12.27 -0.02 16.25
CA ALA A 479 -12.59 -1.38 15.84
C ALA A 479 -13.92 -1.86 16.45
N PHE A 480 -14.04 -1.76 17.77
CA PHE A 480 -15.26 -2.05 18.54
C PHE A 480 -16.47 -1.30 17.97
N SER A 481 -16.37 0.02 17.82
CA SER A 481 -17.50 0.84 17.36
C SER A 481 -17.95 0.45 15.95
N ARG A 482 -17.01 0.09 15.06
CA ARG A 482 -17.37 -0.39 13.72
C ARG A 482 -18.12 -1.71 13.77
N GLY A 483 -17.67 -2.66 14.59
CA GLY A 483 -18.35 -3.94 14.79
C GLY A 483 -19.74 -3.81 15.42
N ARG A 484 -19.92 -2.84 16.34
CA ARG A 484 -21.22 -2.53 16.94
C ARG A 484 -22.18 -1.91 15.92
N PHE A 485 -21.75 -0.88 15.19
CA PHE A 485 -22.62 -0.15 14.24
C PHE A 485 -22.94 -0.93 12.97
N SER A 486 -22.13 -1.93 12.63
CA SER A 486 -22.42 -2.88 11.54
C SER A 486 -23.41 -3.97 11.95
N GLY A 487 -23.68 -4.15 13.24
CA GLY A 487 -24.43 -5.28 13.77
C GLY A 487 -23.67 -6.61 13.72
N SER A 488 -22.35 -6.58 13.49
CA SER A 488 -21.52 -7.80 13.47
C SER A 488 -21.07 -8.25 14.86
N LEU A 489 -21.34 -7.45 15.91
CA LEU A 489 -21.21 -7.86 17.31
C LEU A 489 -22.58 -7.90 17.98
N GLU A 490 -22.95 -9.08 18.47
CA GLU A 490 -24.23 -9.35 19.14
C GLU A 490 -24.20 -9.07 20.65
N MET A 491 -23.04 -9.20 21.30
CA MET A 491 -22.89 -9.21 22.76
C MET A 491 -21.95 -8.09 23.21
N LEU A 492 -22.47 -7.00 23.77
CA LEU A 492 -21.71 -5.81 24.18
C LEU A 492 -22.37 -5.11 25.36
N PRO A 493 -21.62 -4.32 26.16
CA PRO A 493 -22.14 -3.69 27.38
C PRO A 493 -23.39 -2.84 27.13
N ASP A 494 -24.28 -2.76 28.12
CA ASP A 494 -25.54 -2.02 28.06
C ASP A 494 -25.30 -0.51 27.95
N ARG A 495 -25.05 -0.06 26.72
CA ARG A 495 -24.73 1.32 26.35
C ARG A 495 -25.39 1.63 25.01
N THR A 496 -25.87 2.85 24.88
CA THR A 496 -26.54 3.31 23.66
C THR A 496 -25.52 3.58 22.55
N ASP A 497 -25.94 3.39 21.30
CA ASP A 497 -25.08 3.67 20.14
C ASP A 497 -24.71 5.17 20.05
N SER A 498 -25.57 6.05 20.57
CA SER A 498 -25.34 7.49 20.72
C SER A 498 -24.18 7.81 21.66
N GLU A 499 -24.13 7.17 22.83
CA GLU A 499 -23.03 7.33 23.80
C GLU A 499 -21.69 6.90 23.22
N ILE A 500 -21.66 5.77 22.52
CA ILE A 500 -20.44 5.26 21.87
C ILE A 500 -19.99 6.23 20.77
N MET A 501 -20.92 6.72 19.94
CA MET A 501 -20.62 7.70 18.89
C MET A 501 -20.05 9.01 19.46
N ILE A 502 -20.61 9.51 20.57
CA ILE A 502 -20.10 10.69 21.27
C ILE A 502 -18.64 10.48 21.70
N LYS A 503 -18.32 9.31 22.28
CA LYS A 503 -16.94 8.97 22.66
C LYS A 503 -16.02 8.92 21.44
N VAL A 504 -16.45 8.31 20.33
CA VAL A 504 -15.68 8.27 19.07
C VAL A 504 -15.36 9.67 18.56
N LEU A 505 -16.36 10.56 18.51
CA LEU A 505 -16.19 11.94 18.04
C LEU A 505 -15.21 12.73 18.93
N LYS A 506 -15.36 12.65 20.26
CA LYS A 506 -14.47 13.32 21.22
C LYS A 506 -13.03 12.82 21.12
N VAL A 507 -12.83 11.50 21.01
CA VAL A 507 -11.48 10.92 20.85
C VAL A 507 -10.89 11.31 19.50
N TYR A 508 -11.67 11.24 18.42
CA TYR A 508 -11.23 11.67 17.09
C TYR A 508 -10.67 13.10 17.11
N ASP A 509 -11.41 14.05 17.70
CA ASP A 509 -10.94 15.44 17.78
C ASP A 509 -9.65 15.58 18.58
N SER A 510 -9.58 14.95 19.75
CA SER A 510 -8.38 15.02 20.59
C SER A 510 -7.14 14.44 19.91
N VAL A 511 -7.27 13.27 19.27
CA VAL A 511 -6.16 12.57 18.61
C VAL A 511 -5.76 13.28 17.31
N ASN A 512 -6.74 13.78 16.54
CA ASN A 512 -6.49 14.49 15.29
C ASN A 512 -5.88 15.87 15.53
N LEU A 513 -6.27 16.55 16.61
CA LEU A 513 -5.64 17.81 17.03
C LEU A 513 -4.18 17.56 17.44
N ALA A 514 -3.91 16.53 18.24
CA ALA A 514 -2.55 16.14 18.59
C ALA A 514 -1.70 15.79 17.34
N PHE A 515 -2.29 15.09 16.37
CA PHE A 515 -1.64 14.75 15.10
C PHE A 515 -1.34 15.99 14.23
N LYS A 516 -2.25 16.97 14.18
CA LYS A 516 -2.05 18.24 13.45
C LYS A 516 -0.99 19.12 14.12
N ASN A 517 -0.99 19.19 15.45
CA ASN A 517 -0.14 20.12 16.21
C ASN A 517 1.28 19.60 16.46
N THR A 518 1.51 18.28 16.39
CA THR A 518 2.86 17.75 16.61
C THR A 518 3.77 18.03 15.41
N SER A 519 5.01 18.44 15.67
CA SER A 519 6.06 18.59 14.64
C SER A 519 6.93 17.33 14.49
N SER A 520 6.82 16.36 15.41
CA SER A 520 7.64 15.15 15.42
C SER A 520 7.17 14.13 14.39
N ARG A 521 8.06 13.72 13.48
CA ARG A 521 7.77 12.68 12.47
C ARG A 521 7.41 11.33 13.11
N LYS A 522 8.08 10.97 14.20
CA LYS A 522 7.81 9.72 14.95
C LYS A 522 6.42 9.75 15.58
N GLU A 523 6.06 10.87 16.18
CA GLU A 523 4.75 11.06 16.82
C GLU A 523 3.62 11.08 15.79
N LYS A 524 3.81 11.74 14.65
CA LYS A 524 2.86 11.67 13.52
C LYS A 524 2.65 10.24 13.04
N ALA A 525 3.71 9.46 12.91
CA ALA A 525 3.61 8.05 12.50
C ALA A 525 2.83 7.21 13.53
N ARG A 526 2.95 7.51 14.82
CA ARG A 526 2.20 6.86 15.91
C ARG A 526 0.71 7.19 15.90
N LEU A 527 0.35 8.46 15.73
CA LEU A 527 -1.04 8.93 15.82
C LEU A 527 -1.85 8.70 14.53
N LYS A 528 -1.18 8.68 13.36
CA LYS A 528 -1.83 8.58 12.06
C LYS A 528 -2.80 7.38 11.94
N PRO A 529 -2.44 6.15 12.33
CA PRO A 529 -3.36 5.01 12.24
C PRO A 529 -4.65 5.23 13.05
N SER A 530 -4.54 5.80 14.26
CA SER A 530 -5.67 6.10 15.13
C SER A 530 -6.59 7.14 14.51
N VAL A 531 -6.03 8.22 13.93
CA VAL A 531 -6.81 9.24 13.21
C VAL A 531 -7.55 8.63 12.02
N GLU A 532 -6.87 7.80 11.23
CA GLU A 532 -7.47 7.17 10.05
C GLU A 532 -8.57 6.16 10.42
N ALA A 533 -8.35 5.35 11.46
CA ALA A 533 -9.34 4.39 11.95
C ALA A 533 -10.60 5.10 12.47
N LEU A 534 -10.45 6.08 13.37
CA LEU A 534 -11.58 6.85 13.93
C LEU A 534 -12.31 7.65 12.85
N ARG A 535 -11.58 8.29 11.92
CA ARG A 535 -12.18 9.00 10.77
C ARG A 535 -13.02 8.07 9.91
N THR A 536 -12.55 6.84 9.72
CA THR A 536 -13.26 5.85 8.92
C THR A 536 -14.57 5.45 9.59
N THR A 537 -14.58 5.30 10.93
CA THR A 537 -15.78 4.99 11.71
C THR A 537 -16.89 6.02 11.54
N ILE A 538 -16.54 7.32 11.52
CA ILE A 538 -17.51 8.43 11.41
C ILE A 538 -17.87 8.83 9.97
N SER A 539 -17.18 8.29 8.97
CA SER A 539 -17.37 8.66 7.56
C SER A 539 -18.59 8.00 6.92
N GLU A 540 -19.25 8.69 5.99
CA GLU A 540 -20.41 8.17 5.23
C GLU A 540 -20.11 6.88 4.46
N LYS A 541 -18.85 6.67 4.05
CA LYS A 541 -18.43 5.45 3.32
C LYS A 541 -18.52 4.18 4.17
N ASN A 542 -18.52 4.31 5.50
CA ASN A 542 -18.56 3.19 6.42
C ASN A 542 -19.99 2.97 6.93
N GLN A 543 -20.84 2.44 6.04
CA GLN A 543 -22.22 2.01 6.35
C GLN A 543 -23.15 3.10 6.91
N LYS A 544 -22.78 4.38 6.75
CA LYS A 544 -23.52 5.53 7.28
C LYS A 544 -23.75 5.42 8.81
N ALA A 545 -22.78 4.91 9.56
CA ALA A 545 -22.89 4.69 11.00
C ALA A 545 -23.42 5.92 11.76
N LEU A 546 -22.81 7.09 11.57
CA LEU A 546 -23.26 8.35 12.18
C LEU A 546 -24.73 8.67 11.89
N LYS A 547 -25.19 8.40 10.66
CA LYS A 547 -26.59 8.59 10.30
C LYS A 547 -27.50 7.59 11.04
N LYS A 548 -27.16 6.30 11.06
CA LYS A 548 -27.95 5.28 11.77
C LYS A 548 -28.09 5.62 13.25
N VAL A 549 -26.97 5.99 13.88
CA VAL A 549 -26.98 6.43 15.28
C VAL A 549 -27.89 7.63 15.50
N ILE A 550 -27.88 8.63 14.60
CA ILE A 550 -28.79 9.78 14.69
C ILE A 550 -30.26 9.37 14.47
N ASP A 551 -30.52 8.44 13.55
CA ASP A 551 -31.87 7.96 13.22
C ASP A 551 -32.50 7.20 14.42
N ASP A 552 -31.69 6.45 15.17
CA ASP A 552 -32.11 5.60 16.29
C ASP A 552 -32.00 6.26 17.68
N ALA A 553 -31.35 7.41 17.78
CA ALA A 553 -31.09 8.11 19.05
C ALA A 553 -32.27 8.96 19.56
N THR A 554 -32.28 9.17 20.88
CA THR A 554 -33.22 10.09 21.55
C THR A 554 -32.96 11.54 21.14
N GLU A 555 -33.96 12.41 21.30
CA GLU A 555 -33.81 13.83 20.94
C GLU A 555 -32.64 14.50 21.68
N GLY A 556 -32.48 14.24 22.98
CA GLY A 556 -31.37 14.77 23.78
C GLY A 556 -30.00 14.29 23.29
N ASP A 557 -29.89 13.02 22.90
CA ASP A 557 -28.66 12.46 22.34
C ASP A 557 -28.31 13.07 20.99
N VAL A 558 -29.30 13.28 20.13
CA VAL A 558 -29.10 13.92 18.84
C VAL A 558 -28.62 15.35 19.00
N ARG A 559 -29.14 16.11 19.97
CA ARG A 559 -28.64 17.45 20.32
C ARG A 559 -27.17 17.41 20.73
N ARG A 560 -26.79 16.49 21.62
CA ARG A 560 -25.39 16.31 22.08
C ARG A 560 -24.44 15.95 20.93
N VAL A 561 -24.85 15.01 20.06
CA VAL A 561 -24.07 14.63 18.87
C VAL A 561 -23.90 15.82 17.93
N LEU A 562 -24.98 16.55 17.64
CA LEU A 562 -24.95 17.71 16.74
C LEU A 562 -24.07 18.84 17.28
N GLN A 563 -24.12 19.11 18.59
CA GLN A 563 -23.28 20.10 19.25
C GLN A 563 -21.79 19.76 19.09
N ILE A 564 -21.41 18.51 19.38
CA ILE A 564 -20.01 18.05 19.23
C ILE A 564 -19.57 18.13 17.77
N VAL A 565 -20.43 17.73 16.83
CA VAL A 565 -20.11 17.78 15.40
C VAL A 565 -19.90 19.22 14.91
N ARG A 566 -20.74 20.18 15.34
CA ARG A 566 -20.62 21.59 14.96
C ARG A 566 -19.43 22.30 15.60
N GLN A 567 -19.13 21.98 16.86
CA GLN A 567 -18.03 22.59 17.62
C GLN A 567 -16.67 21.93 17.33
N SER A 568 -16.65 20.82 16.60
CA SER A 568 -15.42 20.11 16.28
C SER A 568 -14.45 20.98 15.47
N PRO A 569 -13.20 21.16 15.94
CA PRO A 569 -12.17 21.87 15.19
C PRO A 569 -11.49 20.99 14.13
N THR A 570 -11.81 19.69 14.08
CA THR A 570 -11.06 18.73 13.25
C THR A 570 -11.90 17.98 12.22
N LEU A 571 -13.22 17.91 12.40
CA LEU A 571 -14.13 17.30 11.42
C LEU A 571 -14.14 18.07 10.10
N THR A 572 -14.35 17.32 9.02
CA THR A 572 -14.50 17.92 7.68
C THR A 572 -15.92 18.46 7.50
N GLY A 573 -16.06 19.55 6.74
CA GLY A 573 -17.38 20.11 6.43
C GLY A 573 -18.34 19.12 5.75
N THR A 574 -17.83 18.07 5.10
CA THR A 574 -18.65 16.98 4.56
C THR A 574 -19.31 16.15 5.64
N ILE A 575 -18.57 15.76 6.70
CA ILE A 575 -19.11 14.99 7.81
C ILE A 575 -20.14 15.84 8.59
N ILE A 576 -19.84 17.12 8.80
CA ILE A 576 -20.75 18.06 9.47
C ILE A 576 -22.07 18.18 8.68
N ARG A 577 -22.01 18.49 7.38
CA ARG A 577 -23.21 18.59 6.53
C ARG A 577 -24.00 17.28 6.45
N SER A 578 -23.33 16.14 6.45
CA SER A 578 -23.98 14.82 6.48
C SER A 578 -24.77 14.62 7.77
N ALA A 579 -24.17 14.94 8.92
CA ALA A 579 -24.84 14.85 10.22
C ALA A 579 -26.04 15.81 10.26
N GLU A 580 -25.84 17.08 9.89
CA GLU A 580 -26.91 18.09 9.83
C GLU A 580 -28.05 17.67 8.92
N LYS A 581 -27.76 17.11 7.73
CA LYS A 581 -28.79 16.59 6.83
C LYS A 581 -29.58 15.44 7.43
N SER A 582 -28.92 14.59 8.23
CA SER A 582 -29.58 13.47 8.92
C SER A 582 -30.50 13.98 10.02
N VAL A 583 -30.04 14.96 10.81
CA VAL A 583 -30.86 15.65 11.82
C VAL A 583 -32.02 16.39 11.15
N ALA A 584 -31.80 17.12 10.05
CA ALA A 584 -32.84 17.85 9.31
C ALA A 584 -34.01 16.95 8.92
N LYS A 585 -33.71 15.71 8.56
CA LYS A 585 -34.70 14.74 8.11
C LYS A 585 -35.58 14.25 9.26
N ARG A 586 -35.03 14.07 10.46
CA ARG A 586 -35.70 13.46 11.61
C ARG A 586 -36.26 14.48 12.61
N TYR A 587 -35.53 15.58 12.82
CA TYR A 587 -35.79 16.67 13.76
C TYR A 587 -35.55 18.03 13.07
N PRO A 588 -36.37 18.42 12.07
CA PRO A 588 -36.16 19.65 11.29
C PRO A 588 -36.12 20.93 12.14
N GLU A 589 -36.89 20.99 13.23
CA GLU A 589 -36.95 22.16 14.13
C GLU A 589 -35.70 22.29 15.03
N MET A 590 -34.91 21.21 15.17
CA MET A 590 -33.69 21.19 16.00
C MET A 590 -32.52 21.95 15.35
N LEU A 591 -32.48 22.03 14.01
CA LEU A 591 -31.39 22.72 13.32
C LEU A 591 -31.44 24.24 13.49
N ALA A 592 -32.65 24.79 13.64
CA ALA A 592 -32.88 26.20 13.90
C ALA A 592 -32.43 26.57 15.32
N THR A 593 -32.85 25.80 16.32
CA THR A 593 -32.47 25.99 17.73
C THR A 593 -30.96 25.83 17.95
N VAL A 594 -30.30 24.82 17.38
CA VAL A 594 -28.83 24.65 17.57
C VAL A 594 -28.00 25.70 16.80
N ALA A 595 -28.58 26.43 15.84
CA ALA A 595 -27.91 27.53 15.13
C ALA A 595 -28.09 28.88 15.83
N THR A 596 -29.23 29.09 16.50
CA THR A 596 -29.52 30.28 17.32
C THR A 596 -28.95 30.18 18.74
N ASN A 597 -28.74 28.96 19.26
CA ASN A 597 -28.12 28.73 20.58
C ASN A 597 -26.60 29.00 20.61
N VAL A 598 -26.02 29.63 19.58
CA VAL A 598 -24.70 30.27 19.67
C VAL A 598 -24.81 31.72 20.16
N ARG A 599 -26.03 32.27 20.34
CA ARG A 599 -26.18 33.62 20.88
C ARG A 599 -27.39 33.93 21.75
N ASP A 600 -28.43 33.10 21.80
CA ASP A 600 -29.53 33.30 22.74
C ASP A 600 -30.13 31.93 23.14
N SER A 601 -29.62 31.33 24.22
CA SER A 601 -30.36 30.35 25.03
C SER A 601 -30.10 30.65 26.50
N GLU A 602 -31.01 31.40 27.13
CA GLU A 602 -31.11 31.59 28.58
C GLU A 602 -31.46 30.28 29.35
N GLU A 603 -31.15 29.11 28.78
CA GLU A 603 -31.27 27.79 29.43
C GLU A 603 -29.97 26.96 29.37
N ASP A 604 -28.85 27.49 28.83
CA ASP A 604 -27.54 26.81 28.78
C ASP A 604 -26.51 27.36 29.79
N GLU A 605 -26.93 28.07 30.85
CA GLU A 605 -26.02 28.54 31.91
C GLU A 605 -25.50 27.43 32.85
N ASP A 606 -26.09 26.22 32.83
CA ASP A 606 -25.76 25.15 33.80
C ASP A 606 -24.72 24.12 33.29
N THR A 607 -24.03 24.37 32.17
CA THR A 607 -23.04 23.40 31.65
C THR A 607 -21.58 23.72 31.96
N ASN A 608 -21.18 24.99 32.04
CA ASN A 608 -19.79 25.37 32.34
C ASN A 608 -19.63 25.70 33.82
N ILE A 609 -18.57 25.16 34.45
CA ILE A 609 -18.20 25.49 35.82
C ILE A 609 -17.08 26.52 35.78
N TYR A 610 -17.40 27.77 36.09
CA TYR A 610 -16.39 28.82 36.23
C TYR A 610 -15.71 28.68 37.57
N THR A 611 -14.38 28.61 37.62
CA THR A 611 -13.64 28.49 38.88
C THR A 611 -12.19 28.97 38.75
N THR A 612 -11.53 29.27 39.87
CA THR A 612 -10.12 29.68 39.86
C THR A 612 -9.18 28.48 39.73
N ALA A 613 -7.91 28.75 39.46
CA ALA A 613 -6.88 27.71 39.46
C ALA A 613 -6.75 26.97 40.80
N GLU A 614 -7.08 27.61 41.92
CA GLU A 614 -7.06 26.98 43.24
C GLU A 614 -8.23 25.99 43.40
N GLY A 615 -9.43 26.39 42.98
CA GLY A 615 -10.62 25.52 42.96
C GLY A 615 -10.40 24.25 42.14
N VAL A 616 -9.74 24.36 40.97
CA VAL A 616 -9.34 23.20 40.16
C VAL A 616 -8.38 22.29 40.93
N ARG A 617 -7.34 22.85 41.56
CA ARG A 617 -6.36 22.05 42.32
C ARG A 617 -6.99 21.30 43.48
N LYS A 618 -7.91 21.92 44.23
CA LYS A 618 -8.66 21.26 45.31
C LYS A 618 -9.46 20.07 44.79
N ARG A 619 -10.14 20.25 43.65
CA ARG A 619 -10.96 19.20 43.04
C ARG A 619 -10.15 18.06 42.42
N GLU A 620 -9.01 18.38 41.80
CA GLU A 620 -8.05 17.38 41.31
C GLU A 620 -7.41 16.58 42.45
N ALA A 621 -7.12 17.23 43.59
CA ALA A 621 -6.59 16.56 44.78
C ALA A 621 -7.61 15.58 45.38
N GLU A 622 -8.89 15.97 45.47
CA GLU A 622 -9.98 15.11 45.93
C GLU A 622 -10.16 13.89 45.01
N LEU A 623 -10.15 14.11 43.68
CA LEU A 623 -10.23 13.01 42.72
C LEU A 623 -9.06 12.03 42.88
N LYS A 624 -7.85 12.56 43.07
CA LYS A 624 -6.65 11.76 43.26
C LYS A 624 -6.72 10.95 44.56
N GLU A 625 -7.20 11.53 45.65
CA GLU A 625 -7.40 10.80 46.90
C GLU A 625 -8.39 9.63 46.72
N ILE A 626 -9.48 9.85 45.98
CA ILE A 626 -10.46 8.79 45.70
C ILE A 626 -9.82 7.66 44.89
N LEU A 627 -9.12 7.98 43.79
CA LEU A 627 -8.58 6.99 42.85
C LEU A 627 -7.34 6.28 43.36
N ASP A 628 -6.40 7.01 43.97
CA ASP A 628 -5.07 6.48 44.30
C ASP A 628 -5.00 5.94 45.74
N VAL A 629 -5.93 6.33 46.62
CA VAL A 629 -5.93 5.93 48.04
C VAL A 629 -7.17 5.14 48.39
N ARG A 630 -8.37 5.71 48.23
CA ARG A 630 -9.61 5.10 48.74
C ARG A 630 -10.08 3.90 47.92
N MET A 631 -9.99 3.96 46.59
CA MET A 631 -10.38 2.85 45.69
C MET A 631 -9.52 1.59 45.88
N PRO A 632 -8.18 1.68 46.00
CA PRO A 632 -7.36 0.54 46.37
C PRO A 632 -7.71 -0.02 47.77
N GLN A 633 -7.92 0.86 48.74
CA GLN A 633 -8.24 0.45 50.12
C GLN A 633 -9.56 -0.33 50.21
N ILE A 634 -10.64 0.16 49.58
CA ILE A 634 -11.93 -0.55 49.56
C ILE A 634 -11.86 -1.87 48.77
N THR A 635 -10.99 -1.96 47.77
CA THR A 635 -10.77 -3.20 47.01
C THR A 635 -10.07 -4.27 47.86
N ILE A 636 -9.12 -3.87 48.71
CA ILE A 636 -8.50 -4.77 49.70
C ILE A 636 -9.53 -5.24 50.72
N GLU A 637 -10.38 -4.34 51.22
CA GLU A 637 -11.44 -4.67 52.18
C GLU A 637 -12.45 -5.68 51.60
N ILE A 638 -12.85 -5.51 50.33
CA ILE A 638 -13.68 -6.49 49.60
C ILE A 638 -12.95 -7.83 49.47
N GLY A 639 -11.66 -7.82 49.10
CA GLY A 639 -10.85 -9.03 48.98
C GLY A 639 -10.75 -9.81 50.30
N SER A 640 -10.49 -9.13 51.42
CA SER A 640 -10.46 -9.73 52.74
C SER A 640 -11.83 -10.24 53.20
N ALA A 641 -12.92 -9.53 52.90
CA ALA A 641 -14.28 -9.99 53.21
C ALA A 641 -14.69 -11.25 52.44
N LEU A 642 -14.11 -11.49 51.25
CA LEU A 642 -14.35 -12.69 50.43
C LEU A 642 -13.57 -13.92 50.94
N GLU A 643 -12.50 -13.75 51.71
CA GLU A 643 -11.71 -14.85 52.30
C GLU A 643 -12.43 -15.50 53.50
N PHE A 644 -13.34 -14.78 54.17
CA PHE A 644 -14.19 -15.31 55.22
C PHE A 644 -15.45 -15.95 54.60
N GLY A 645 -15.29 -17.20 54.15
CA GLY A 645 -16.23 -17.93 53.30
C GLY A 645 -17.60 -18.28 53.91
N ASP A 646 -18.51 -17.30 53.93
CA ASP A 646 -19.94 -17.52 53.72
C ASP A 646 -20.56 -16.28 53.04
N ILE A 647 -20.80 -16.38 51.73
CA ILE A 647 -21.10 -15.24 50.83
C ILE A 647 -22.56 -14.79 50.97
N SER A 648 -23.39 -15.54 51.70
CA SER A 648 -24.85 -15.36 51.71
C SER A 648 -25.40 -14.42 52.80
N GLU A 649 -24.61 -14.07 53.82
CA GLU A 649 -25.00 -13.17 54.92
C GLU A 649 -23.93 -12.14 55.33
N ASN A 650 -22.99 -11.80 54.45
CA ASN A 650 -21.89 -10.90 54.81
C ASN A 650 -22.26 -9.41 54.62
N ALA A 651 -22.86 -8.80 55.65
CA ALA A 651 -23.21 -7.38 55.68
C ALA A 651 -22.00 -6.43 55.44
N GLU A 652 -20.78 -6.87 55.76
CA GLU A 652 -19.56 -6.09 55.52
C GLU A 652 -19.20 -6.06 54.02
N LEU A 653 -19.43 -7.15 53.30
CA LEU A 653 -19.24 -7.21 51.85
C LEU A 653 -20.21 -6.29 51.10
N ASP A 654 -21.47 -6.28 51.51
CA ASP A 654 -22.50 -5.41 50.92
C ASP A 654 -22.20 -3.93 51.19
N ALA A 655 -21.79 -3.59 52.42
CA ALA A 655 -21.40 -2.22 52.78
C ALA A 655 -20.14 -1.76 52.02
N ALA A 656 -19.16 -2.65 51.82
CA ALA A 656 -17.94 -2.35 51.08
C ALA A 656 -18.22 -2.12 49.58
N ARG A 657 -19.11 -2.92 48.98
CA ARG A 657 -19.58 -2.74 47.59
C ARG A 657 -20.37 -1.44 47.40
N GLU A 658 -21.26 -1.10 48.32
CA GLU A 658 -22.00 0.16 48.27
C GLU A 658 -21.04 1.36 48.37
N THR A 659 -20.03 1.25 49.23
CA THR A 659 -19.00 2.28 49.38
C THR A 659 -18.14 2.41 48.12
N GLN A 660 -17.74 1.30 47.51
CA GLN A 660 -17.02 1.28 46.23
C GLN A 660 -17.84 1.96 45.11
N GLN A 661 -19.13 1.65 45.01
CA GLN A 661 -20.02 2.27 44.03
C GLN A 661 -20.15 3.79 44.27
N ARG A 662 -20.34 4.21 45.52
CA ARG A 662 -20.44 5.63 45.88
C ARG A 662 -19.16 6.41 45.56
N LEU A 663 -17.99 5.82 45.81
CA LEU A 663 -16.69 6.40 45.45
C LEU A 663 -16.51 6.50 43.94
N ALA A 664 -16.91 5.46 43.18
CA ALA A 664 -16.87 5.46 41.73
C ALA A 664 -17.79 6.53 41.12
N ASP A 665 -19.02 6.64 41.62
CA ASP A 665 -19.99 7.65 41.18
C ASP A 665 -19.47 9.07 41.48
N THR A 666 -18.85 9.26 42.66
CA THR A 666 -18.25 10.54 43.05
C THR A 666 -17.06 10.88 42.15
N ALA A 667 -16.16 9.94 41.89
CA ALA A 667 -15.03 10.14 40.99
C ALA A 667 -15.47 10.46 39.56
N SER A 668 -16.47 9.74 39.05
CA SER A 668 -17.05 9.97 37.73
C SER A 668 -17.68 11.35 37.63
N ARG A 669 -18.44 11.77 38.65
CA ARG A 669 -19.01 13.11 38.74
C ARG A 669 -17.93 14.19 38.76
N ILE A 670 -16.89 14.02 39.59
CA ILE A 670 -15.76 14.98 39.65
C ILE A 670 -15.05 15.09 38.29
N GLN A 671 -14.78 13.97 37.62
CA GLN A 671 -14.15 13.94 36.30
C GLN A 671 -15.02 14.62 35.23
N GLU A 672 -16.33 14.37 35.28
CA GLU A 672 -17.28 15.02 34.39
C GLU A 672 -17.34 16.53 34.62
N GLU A 673 -17.42 16.96 35.88
CA GLU A 673 -17.40 18.37 36.25
C GLU A 673 -16.08 19.05 35.83
N LEU A 674 -14.92 18.43 36.10
CA LEU A 674 -13.59 18.91 35.67
C LEU A 674 -13.50 19.09 34.15
N SER A 675 -14.19 18.24 33.38
CA SER A 675 -14.19 18.32 31.91
C SER A 675 -14.95 19.54 31.36
N ARG A 676 -15.74 20.22 32.19
CA ARG A 676 -16.57 21.38 31.85
C ARG A 676 -16.07 22.69 32.48
N VAL A 677 -14.87 22.67 33.08
CA VAL A 677 -14.31 23.82 33.78
C VAL A 677 -13.90 24.92 32.81
N VAL A 678 -14.28 26.15 33.14
CA VAL A 678 -13.74 27.37 32.53
C VAL A 678 -12.95 28.11 33.60
N LEU A 679 -11.63 28.19 33.39
CA LEU A 679 -10.75 28.84 34.35
C LEU A 679 -10.93 30.36 34.30
N ILE A 680 -11.18 30.97 35.45
CA ILE A 680 -11.28 32.42 35.60
C ILE A 680 -10.05 32.98 36.32
N ASP A 681 -9.58 34.13 35.84
CA ASP A 681 -8.59 34.96 36.53
C ASP A 681 -9.27 36.27 36.96
N PRO A 682 -9.67 36.39 38.24
CA PRO A 682 -10.37 37.58 38.75
C PRO A 682 -9.59 38.89 38.57
N ALA A 683 -8.26 38.83 38.43
CA ALA A 683 -7.43 40.01 38.20
C ALA A 683 -7.53 40.56 36.76
N GLN A 684 -8.07 39.77 35.83
CA GLN A 684 -8.20 40.11 34.40
C GLN A 684 -9.65 40.42 33.99
N VAL A 685 -10.58 40.43 34.94
CA VAL A 685 -11.99 40.71 34.69
C VAL A 685 -12.22 42.19 34.33
N ASP A 686 -13.11 42.43 33.37
CA ASP A 686 -13.57 43.78 33.02
C ASP A 686 -14.52 44.31 34.11
N PRO A 687 -14.20 45.42 34.80
CA PRO A 687 -15.06 45.98 35.85
C PRO A 687 -16.26 46.76 35.30
N SER A 688 -16.51 46.78 33.99
CA SER A 688 -17.65 47.51 33.40
C SER A 688 -19.03 46.92 33.73
N THR A 689 -19.09 45.62 34.05
CA THR A 689 -20.29 44.85 34.37
C THR A 689 -19.96 43.78 35.41
N VAL A 690 -20.95 43.37 36.22
CA VAL A 690 -20.77 42.26 37.15
C VAL A 690 -20.69 40.95 36.37
N VAL A 691 -19.55 40.27 36.42
CA VAL A 691 -19.33 38.94 35.83
C VAL A 691 -18.69 38.01 36.86
N VAL A 692 -18.53 36.72 36.52
CA VAL A 692 -17.81 35.79 37.40
C VAL A 692 -16.35 36.23 37.53
N GLY A 693 -15.88 36.42 38.76
CA GLY A 693 -14.60 37.00 39.12
C GLY A 693 -14.66 38.48 39.54
N SER A 694 -15.81 39.15 39.42
CA SER A 694 -15.98 40.53 39.89
C SER A 694 -16.12 40.61 41.41
N ARG A 695 -15.59 41.68 41.98
CA ARG A 695 -15.85 42.13 43.36
C ARG A 695 -16.85 43.28 43.31
N VAL A 696 -17.98 43.15 43.99
CA VAL A 696 -19.13 44.05 43.87
C VAL A 696 -19.51 44.57 45.23
N THR A 697 -19.64 45.89 45.36
CA THR A 697 -20.21 46.53 46.56
C THR A 697 -21.65 46.91 46.29
N ILE A 698 -22.56 46.49 47.16
CA ILE A 698 -23.99 46.70 47.04
C ILE A 698 -24.53 47.46 48.26
N LEU A 699 -25.52 48.32 48.06
CA LEU A 699 -26.21 49.07 49.10
C LEU A 699 -27.65 48.57 49.27
N GLY A 700 -27.99 48.11 50.47
CA GLY A 700 -29.34 47.71 50.84
C GLY A 700 -30.27 48.89 51.13
N LYS A 701 -31.58 48.64 51.21
CA LYS A 701 -32.60 49.67 51.57
C LYS A 701 -32.45 50.20 52.99
N ASP A 702 -31.70 49.52 53.84
CA ASP A 702 -31.31 49.92 55.19
C ASP A 702 -30.02 50.75 55.23
N GLU A 703 -29.56 51.24 54.08
CA GLU A 703 -28.34 52.04 53.89
C GLU A 703 -27.06 51.34 54.36
N LYS A 704 -27.05 50.00 54.40
CA LYS A 704 -25.84 49.21 54.69
C LYS A 704 -25.14 48.76 53.41
N GLU A 705 -23.83 48.97 53.38
CA GLU A 705 -22.96 48.49 52.31
C GLU A 705 -22.43 47.09 52.62
N GLU A 706 -22.50 46.21 51.62
CA GLU A 706 -21.97 44.85 51.66
C GLU A 706 -21.10 44.63 50.41
N THR A 707 -19.93 44.00 50.57
CA THR A 707 -19.02 43.71 49.46
C THR A 707 -18.87 42.21 49.28
N TYR A 708 -19.07 41.74 48.05
CA TYR A 708 -19.01 40.33 47.69
C TYR A 708 -18.09 40.07 46.50
N THR A 709 -17.42 38.93 46.49
CA THR A 709 -16.67 38.42 45.34
C THR A 709 -17.42 37.26 44.72
N LEU A 710 -17.80 37.36 43.45
CA LEU A 710 -18.55 36.31 42.76
C LEU A 710 -17.58 35.30 42.14
N LEU A 711 -17.50 34.09 42.68
CA LEU A 711 -16.63 33.02 42.15
C LEU A 711 -17.41 31.72 41.92
N GLY A 712 -16.68 30.68 41.50
CA GLY A 712 -17.21 29.34 41.31
C GLY A 712 -17.65 28.66 42.59
N PRO A 713 -18.48 27.60 42.50
CA PRO A 713 -18.86 26.79 43.66
C PRO A 713 -17.65 26.12 44.35
N TRP A 714 -16.53 25.93 43.65
CA TRP A 714 -15.31 25.31 44.20
C TRP A 714 -14.35 26.30 44.86
N ASP A 715 -14.62 27.59 44.71
CA ASP A 715 -13.81 28.67 45.29
C ASP A 715 -14.41 29.21 46.59
N LEU A 716 -15.55 28.65 47.02
CA LEU A 716 -16.16 28.98 48.30
C LEU A 716 -15.22 28.61 49.44
N SER A 717 -15.12 29.51 50.42
CA SER A 717 -14.36 29.32 51.64
C SER A 717 -15.31 29.36 52.83
N ASP A 718 -15.20 28.37 53.72
CA ASP A 718 -15.92 28.37 55.00
C ASP A 718 -15.42 29.48 55.94
N GLU A 719 -14.22 30.02 55.69
CA GLU A 719 -13.58 31.07 56.48
C GLU A 719 -13.86 32.49 55.94
N ASP A 720 -14.14 32.62 54.64
CA ASP A 720 -14.37 33.92 53.99
C ASP A 720 -15.79 34.03 53.39
N SER A 721 -16.71 34.51 54.23
CA SER A 721 -18.10 34.76 53.85
C SER A 721 -18.31 35.86 52.80
N SER A 722 -17.25 36.57 52.39
CA SER A 722 -17.33 37.56 51.31
C SER A 722 -17.29 36.93 49.91
N ILE A 723 -16.93 35.65 49.79
CA ILE A 723 -16.95 34.91 48.51
C ILE A 723 -18.31 34.22 48.37
N ILE A 724 -19.01 34.53 47.28
CA ILE A 724 -20.31 33.93 46.97
C ILE A 724 -20.27 33.25 45.62
N SER A 725 -21.01 32.15 45.48
CA SER A 725 -21.11 31.45 44.21
C SER A 725 -21.95 32.25 43.23
N TYR A 726 -21.50 32.36 41.97
CA TYR A 726 -22.31 32.93 40.89
C TYR A 726 -23.63 32.15 40.69
N MET A 727 -23.69 30.87 41.09
CA MET A 727 -24.90 30.04 41.04
C MET A 727 -25.87 30.32 42.19
N SER A 728 -25.46 31.05 43.23
CA SER A 728 -26.33 31.39 44.36
C SER A 728 -27.41 32.40 43.97
N ALA A 729 -28.51 32.47 44.73
CA ALA A 729 -29.57 33.46 44.48
C ALA A 729 -29.04 34.91 44.43
N MET A 730 -28.06 35.22 45.29
CA MET A 730 -27.36 36.51 45.32
C MET A 730 -26.49 36.69 44.07
N GLY A 731 -25.68 35.69 43.70
CA GLY A 731 -24.82 35.73 42.51
C GLY A 731 -25.62 35.92 41.21
N LYS A 732 -26.65 35.08 40.99
CA LYS A 732 -27.54 35.17 39.82
C LYS A 732 -28.25 36.51 39.71
N GLY A 733 -28.64 37.10 40.84
CA GLY A 733 -29.30 38.40 40.86
C GLY A 733 -28.37 39.60 40.60
N LEU A 734 -27.05 39.43 40.77
CA LEU A 734 -26.06 40.48 40.57
C LEU A 734 -25.40 40.43 39.19
N LEU A 735 -25.28 39.25 38.58
CA LEU A 735 -24.69 39.06 37.25
C LEU A 735 -25.32 40.00 36.21
N GLY A 736 -24.48 40.61 35.38
CA GLY A 736 -24.87 41.52 34.31
C GLY A 736 -25.21 42.95 34.75
N SER A 737 -25.33 43.22 36.05
CA SER A 737 -25.62 44.57 36.57
C SER A 737 -24.45 45.53 36.35
N LYS A 738 -24.75 46.82 36.16
CA LYS A 738 -23.74 47.89 36.07
C LYS A 738 -23.71 48.77 37.30
N GLU A 739 -22.61 49.51 37.47
CA GLU A 739 -22.49 50.52 38.52
C GLU A 739 -23.63 51.54 38.44
N GLY A 740 -24.31 51.75 39.57
CA GLY A 740 -25.47 52.64 39.69
C GLY A 740 -26.83 51.98 39.44
N GLU A 741 -26.88 50.75 38.92
CA GLU A 741 -28.13 50.01 38.65
C GLU A 741 -28.70 49.32 39.91
N GLU A 742 -30.02 49.08 39.90
CA GLU A 742 -30.70 48.33 40.95
C GLU A 742 -30.86 46.85 40.55
N ALA A 743 -30.20 45.96 41.31
CA ALA A 743 -30.30 44.51 41.18
C ALA A 743 -31.44 43.97 42.05
N THR A 744 -32.40 43.27 41.42
CA THR A 744 -33.53 42.64 42.14
C THR A 744 -33.24 41.15 42.37
N ILE A 745 -33.06 40.79 43.64
CA ILE A 745 -32.63 39.46 44.06
C ILE A 745 -33.80 38.71 44.68
N THR A 746 -34.09 37.52 44.15
CA THR A 746 -35.14 36.65 44.68
C THR A 746 -34.52 35.67 45.67
N LEU A 747 -34.82 35.85 46.96
CA LEU A 747 -34.33 34.95 48.00
C LEU A 747 -35.04 33.58 47.92
N PRO A 748 -34.46 32.48 48.45
CA PRO A 748 -35.10 31.16 48.50
C PRO A 748 -36.48 31.15 49.18
N SER A 749 -36.78 32.15 50.01
CA SER A 749 -38.10 32.36 50.64
C SER A 749 -39.15 32.99 49.71
N GLY A 750 -38.82 33.24 48.44
CA GLY A 750 -39.69 33.89 47.45
C GLY A 750 -39.78 35.42 47.57
N LYS A 751 -39.18 36.03 48.60
CA LYS A 751 -39.16 37.50 48.79
C LYS A 751 -38.12 38.14 47.87
N LYS A 752 -38.54 39.18 47.15
CA LYS A 752 -37.65 40.02 46.32
C LYS A 752 -37.04 41.13 47.16
N LYS A 753 -35.72 41.23 47.19
CA LYS A 753 -34.97 42.37 47.73
C LYS A 753 -34.32 43.14 46.59
N VAL A 754 -34.22 44.46 46.73
CA VAL A 754 -33.59 45.33 45.73
C VAL A 754 -32.34 45.93 46.37
N TYR A 755 -31.22 45.81 45.68
CA TYR A 755 -29.93 46.33 46.07
C TYR A 755 -29.41 47.26 44.98
N LYS A 756 -28.74 48.35 45.36
CA LYS A 756 -28.08 49.22 44.38
C LYS A 756 -26.61 48.86 44.26
N VAL A 757 -26.11 48.65 43.05
CA VAL A 757 -24.67 48.39 42.79
C VAL A 757 -23.91 49.71 42.93
N GLN A 758 -23.03 49.81 43.93
CA GLN A 758 -22.24 51.01 44.22
C GLN A 758 -20.91 51.04 43.47
N SER A 759 -20.21 49.91 43.41
CA SER A 759 -18.94 49.79 42.70
C SER A 759 -18.70 48.37 42.21
N ILE A 760 -17.98 48.25 41.10
CA ILE A 760 -17.51 46.99 40.54
C ILE A 760 -15.99 47.07 40.41
N GLU A 761 -15.29 46.18 41.10
CA GLU A 761 -13.84 46.09 41.17
C GLU A 761 -13.36 44.72 40.68
N ARG A 762 -12.08 44.64 40.34
CA ARG A 762 -11.40 43.36 40.14
C ARG A 762 -11.11 42.74 41.50
N ALA A 763 -11.38 41.45 41.66
CA ALA A 763 -11.04 40.77 42.90
C ALA A 763 -9.52 40.56 42.98
N VAL A 764 -8.92 40.97 44.10
CA VAL A 764 -7.53 40.65 44.42
C VAL A 764 -7.55 39.45 45.36
N LEU A 765 -7.36 38.26 44.80
CA LEU A 765 -7.14 37.07 45.61
C LEU A 765 -5.71 37.13 46.17
N GLN A 766 -5.57 37.06 47.50
CA GLN A 766 -4.24 37.02 48.12
C GLN A 766 -3.51 35.78 47.61
N SER A 767 -2.43 35.99 46.86
CA SER A 767 -1.53 34.92 46.46
C SER A 767 -0.86 34.36 47.71
N GLN A 768 -1.36 33.24 48.23
CA GLN A 768 -0.61 32.42 49.17
C GLN A 768 0.45 31.66 48.37
N ASN A 769 1.72 31.87 48.74
CA ASN A 769 2.89 31.18 48.21
C ASN A 769 2.81 29.67 48.39
#